data_AF-A0ABD6P182-F1
#
_entry.id   AF-A0ABD6P182-F1
#
_cell.length_a   1.000
_cell.length_b   1.000
_cell.length_c   1.000
_cell.angle_alpha   90.00
_cell.angle_beta   90.00
_cell.angle_gamma   90.00
#
_symmetry.space_group_name_H-M   'P 1'
#
loop_
_entity.id
_entity.type
_entity.pdbx_description
1 polymer ?
#
loop_
_entity_poly.entity_id
_entity_poly.type
_entity_poly.pdbx_seq_one_letter_code
_entity_poly.pdbx_strand_id
1 'polypeptide(L)'
;MIFTQHYLDCLSHASYLIGDETTGRAVVVDPRRDVEDYLGEVAERGLRIERVIETHIHADFLSGHLELAAATGAPISFGEGADVEFPIETLRDGQRISLGEVTLEILATPGHTPESICIVVYERADDEIPYGVLTGDTLFVGDVGRPDLYVASGYSADALAQTLYGSLHDKLLNLPDPTRVFPAHGAGSSCGKQLSSETSSTIGEQRRTNYALRAPDVDQFVATVTEGQPVRPRYFEFAAHRNRERRPLLDANPVPLLDIDDVCRRVRAGAVLLDSREPDDYACGHLRGAVNVGLRGRFAEWAGNVLSPERDIVLVGADALARESKIRLARVGFDRVVGQLHDLARVLAQRPELVEASARLTIEQLAELRGLEPRLQVVDVRGPQETARGTIPGAHHIPLPALTGSLADLDPAEPVVVYCASGYRSMIAASALRASGFPDVSDVIGGFAAWQGAGLPSSGGDAAETAGGTPQVGPRAAKAMVDDGALLLDVREPDEWCTEHAPAAVSMPVGRVRDRQSELPRDRRIVVVCRSGGRSAAVATSLREAGFDAVNLAGGMCAWAAAGLPVVSRGGGSGLVVHREDPLNCETSLLELVGGVVMPADRFYVRNHFTTPVLDPELYQLTVTGALRRPLRLDLRDLNNMPAQSLIATLECAGNGRSQFDPPVEGEQWRYGAASTAEWTGVPLTEILDRAGLTAGAHDVVFRGADAGLVDGAVAPVRFERALSVADALASEALVAFAMNGEPLPLQHGRPVRLIVPGWYSVASVKWLTEIEVIDRPFDGFFQTRRYRYEWERDGAIVGEPVRLQRVRALIAQPLDGASVPSGEFVVRGVAWSGAAPIEFVDVSIGTGPWQRARMIGQCHRHSWQWWELITRCDDPGVRTVRARATDGAGHTQPEQPEWNRLGYGGNAIQTISVVVE
;
A
#
# COMPACT_ATOMS: atom_id res chain seq x y z
N MET A 1 41.74 27.59 1.76
CA MET A 1 41.17 26.61 2.73
C MET A 1 40.28 25.65 1.97
N ILE A 2 40.39 24.35 2.23
CA ILE A 2 39.46 23.33 1.77
C ILE A 2 38.52 22.99 2.94
N PHE A 3 37.22 23.03 2.70
CA PHE A 3 36.19 22.65 3.66
C PHE A 3 35.13 21.82 2.93
N THR A 4 35.01 20.54 3.31
CA THR A 4 34.01 19.63 2.74
C THR A 4 33.17 19.06 3.86
N GLN A 5 31.84 19.20 3.75
CA GLN A 5 30.87 18.52 4.59
C GLN A 5 30.41 17.25 3.88
N HIS A 6 30.70 16.09 4.44
CA HIS A 6 30.16 14.81 3.99
C HIS A 6 28.93 14.49 4.83
N TYR A 7 27.77 14.47 4.18
CA TYR A 7 26.49 14.19 4.84
C TYR A 7 25.98 12.81 4.45
N LEU A 8 25.66 12.00 5.46
CA LEU A 8 25.12 10.66 5.31
C LEU A 8 23.64 10.65 5.66
N ASP A 9 22.80 10.77 4.63
CA ASP A 9 21.33 10.89 4.78
C ASP A 9 20.69 9.77 5.62
N CYS A 10 21.20 8.54 5.54
CA CYS A 10 20.55 7.41 6.20
C CYS A 10 20.72 7.38 7.74
N LEU A 11 21.66 8.17 8.27
CA LEU A 11 21.85 8.38 9.71
C LEU A 11 21.68 9.86 10.10
N SER A 12 21.44 10.74 9.12
CA SER A 12 21.48 12.19 9.28
C SER A 12 22.77 12.68 9.93
N HIS A 13 23.90 12.04 9.59
CA HIS A 13 25.20 12.30 10.18
C HIS A 13 26.07 13.15 9.24
N ALA A 14 26.68 14.20 9.76
CA ALA A 14 27.61 15.08 9.07
C ALA A 14 29.02 14.91 9.62
N SER A 15 29.97 14.78 8.71
CA SER A 15 31.40 14.69 9.00
C SER A 15 32.15 15.69 8.14
N TYR A 16 33.34 16.10 8.57
CA TYR A 16 34.01 17.27 7.98
C TYR A 16 35.46 16.98 7.63
N LEU A 17 35.85 17.30 6.39
CA LEU A 17 37.24 17.39 5.98
C LEU A 17 37.64 18.86 5.96
N ILE A 18 38.65 19.25 6.74
CA ILE A 18 39.23 20.60 6.74
C ILE A 18 40.68 20.51 6.34
N GLY A 19 41.07 21.22 5.29
CA GLY A 19 42.41 21.18 4.71
C GLY A 19 42.99 22.57 4.48
N ASP A 20 44.31 22.66 4.61
CA ASP A 20 45.10 23.81 4.22
C ASP A 20 45.79 23.54 2.88
N GLU A 21 45.49 24.36 1.87
CA GLU A 21 46.03 24.18 0.51
C GLU A 21 47.53 24.48 0.43
N THR A 22 48.07 25.30 1.33
CA THR A 22 49.47 25.74 1.26
C THR A 22 50.43 24.67 1.77
N THR A 23 50.01 23.91 2.77
CA THR A 23 50.80 22.86 3.42
C THR A 23 50.38 21.45 3.02
N GLY A 24 49.18 21.30 2.45
CA GLY A 24 48.54 20.02 2.19
C GLY A 24 48.09 19.29 3.47
N ARG A 25 48.07 19.94 4.64
CA ARG A 25 47.67 19.29 5.91
C ARG A 25 46.17 19.36 6.09
N ALA A 26 45.56 18.26 6.54
CA ALA A 26 44.12 18.18 6.73
C ALA A 26 43.75 17.40 8.01
N VAL A 27 42.54 17.64 8.51
CA VAL A 27 41.90 16.85 9.56
C VAL A 27 40.56 16.32 9.07
N VAL A 28 40.13 15.20 9.64
CA VAL A 28 38.75 14.72 9.52
C VAL A 28 38.09 14.79 10.89
N VAL A 29 36.88 15.33 10.94
CA VAL A 29 36.06 15.44 12.15
C VAL A 29 34.84 14.53 12.04
N ASP A 30 34.59 13.74 13.09
CA ASP A 30 33.48 12.78 13.22
C ASP A 30 33.36 11.83 12.01
N PRO A 31 34.40 11.07 11.64
CA PRO A 31 34.37 10.27 10.42
C PRO A 31 33.30 9.17 10.45
N ARG A 32 32.60 8.98 9.34
CA ARG A 32 31.81 7.76 9.11
C ARG A 32 32.74 6.54 9.01
N ARG A 33 32.21 5.35 9.29
CA ARG A 33 33.00 4.12 9.36
C ARG A 33 33.67 3.68 8.05
N ASP A 34 32.97 3.84 6.93
CA ASP A 34 33.48 3.56 5.58
C ASP A 34 34.25 4.78 5.05
N VAL A 35 35.56 4.76 5.27
CA VAL A 35 36.44 5.94 5.16
C VAL A 35 36.94 6.25 3.75
N GLU A 36 36.55 5.45 2.76
CA GLU A 36 37.09 5.51 1.39
C GLU A 36 36.88 6.88 0.72
N ASP A 37 35.75 7.55 0.99
CA ASP A 37 35.47 8.87 0.39
C ASP A 37 36.47 9.93 0.88
N TYR A 38 36.83 9.91 2.17
CA TYR A 38 37.82 10.84 2.71
C TYR A 38 39.20 10.57 2.11
N LEU A 39 39.59 9.29 2.02
CA LEU A 39 40.89 8.88 1.46
C LEU A 39 41.00 9.23 -0.03
N GLY A 40 39.91 9.06 -0.79
CA GLY A 40 39.83 9.47 -2.18
C GLY A 40 39.98 10.98 -2.34
N GLU A 41 39.22 11.76 -1.58
CA GLU A 41 39.24 13.22 -1.66
C GLU A 41 40.60 13.81 -1.29
N VAL A 42 41.25 13.32 -0.23
CA VAL A 42 42.59 13.81 0.13
C VAL A 42 43.63 13.47 -0.93
N ALA A 43 43.53 12.29 -1.56
CA ALA A 43 44.42 11.93 -2.66
C ALA A 43 44.22 12.82 -3.89
N GLU A 44 42.96 13.09 -4.27
CA GLU A 44 42.61 13.97 -5.40
C GLU A 44 43.07 15.41 -5.19
N ARG A 45 43.00 15.91 -3.94
CA ARG A 45 43.35 17.29 -3.59
C ARG A 45 44.80 17.47 -3.13
N GLY A 46 45.61 16.40 -3.10
CA GLY A 46 47.00 16.46 -2.63
C GLY A 46 47.13 16.78 -1.13
N LEU A 47 46.13 16.39 -0.34
CA LEU A 47 46.10 16.56 1.12
C LEU A 47 46.62 15.31 1.85
N ARG A 48 47.02 15.50 3.10
CA ARG A 48 47.35 14.43 4.06
C ARG A 48 46.57 14.63 5.34
N ILE A 49 45.76 13.64 5.71
CA ILE A 49 45.09 13.59 7.01
C ILE A 49 46.18 13.44 8.09
N GLU A 50 46.31 14.44 8.94
CA GLU A 50 47.29 14.44 10.04
C GLU A 50 46.66 14.24 11.41
N ARG A 51 45.33 14.31 11.52
CA ARG A 51 44.58 14.09 12.74
C ARG A 51 43.14 13.70 12.43
N VAL A 52 42.61 12.79 13.23
CA VAL A 52 41.19 12.46 13.26
C VAL A 52 40.63 12.99 14.58
N ILE A 53 39.65 13.87 14.51
CA ILE A 53 39.06 14.51 15.69
C ILE A 53 37.64 13.99 15.86
N GLU A 54 37.32 13.62 17.09
CA GLU A 54 35.97 13.25 17.49
C GLU A 54 35.43 14.34 18.41
N THR A 55 34.27 14.89 18.07
CA THR A 55 33.61 15.90 18.90
C THR A 55 33.12 15.29 20.21
N HIS A 56 32.76 14.01 20.20
CA HIS A 56 32.32 13.24 21.37
C HIS A 56 32.34 11.73 21.06
N ILE A 57 32.12 10.89 22.07
CA ILE A 57 31.89 9.46 21.87
C ILE A 57 30.46 9.27 21.34
N HIS A 58 30.36 9.07 20.03
CA HIS A 58 29.09 8.88 19.32
C HIS A 58 28.31 7.67 19.83
N ALA A 59 26.99 7.82 19.95
CA ALA A 59 26.11 6.76 20.43
C ALA A 59 25.27 6.13 19.32
N ASP A 60 25.03 6.81 18.21
CA ASP A 60 24.06 6.39 17.18
C ASP A 60 24.70 5.71 15.97
N PHE A 61 26.02 5.82 15.82
CA PHE A 61 26.82 5.12 14.81
C PHE A 61 28.19 4.73 15.37
N LEU A 62 28.88 3.84 14.66
CA LEU A 62 30.25 3.45 14.96
C LEU A 62 31.21 4.26 14.10
N SER A 63 32.02 5.10 14.72
CA SER A 63 32.86 6.05 14.01
C SER A 63 34.07 5.41 13.34
N GLY A 64 34.49 5.97 12.21
CA GLY A 64 35.64 5.56 11.41
C GLY A 64 37.01 5.99 11.95
N HIS A 65 37.11 6.42 13.22
CA HIS A 65 38.37 6.90 13.78
C HIS A 65 39.50 5.85 13.74
N LEU A 66 39.19 4.59 14.04
CA LEU A 66 40.18 3.49 13.96
C LEU A 66 40.54 3.18 12.51
N GLU A 67 39.55 3.19 11.61
CA GLU A 67 39.74 2.95 10.19
C GLU A 67 40.65 4.01 9.56
N LEU A 68 40.42 5.31 9.83
CA LEU A 68 41.28 6.39 9.35
C LEU A 68 42.67 6.35 9.99
N ALA A 69 42.77 6.14 11.31
CA ALA A 69 44.05 6.05 11.98
C ALA A 69 44.91 4.91 11.43
N ALA A 70 44.30 3.75 11.16
CA ALA A 70 44.98 2.62 10.54
C ALA A 70 45.43 2.89 9.10
N ALA A 71 44.61 3.58 8.31
CA ALA A 71 44.91 3.89 6.91
C ALA A 71 45.95 5.01 6.74
N THR A 72 46.04 5.95 7.67
CA THR A 72 46.82 7.19 7.52
C THR A 72 47.97 7.33 8.51
N GLY A 73 47.93 6.60 9.64
CA GLY A 73 48.82 6.80 10.77
C GLY A 73 48.52 8.05 11.61
N ALA A 74 47.43 8.77 11.32
CA ALA A 74 47.04 9.96 12.07
C ALA A 74 46.61 9.62 13.51
N PRO A 75 47.01 10.41 14.52
CA PRO A 75 46.48 10.29 15.87
C PRO A 75 44.98 10.59 15.90
N ILE A 76 44.29 9.88 16.80
CA ILE A 76 42.89 10.12 17.14
C ILE A 76 42.85 11.13 18.29
N SER A 77 41.92 12.07 18.27
CA SER A 77 41.83 13.14 19.25
C SER A 77 40.41 13.31 19.77
N PHE A 78 40.28 13.50 21.08
CA PHE A 78 39.03 13.76 21.79
C PHE A 78 39.21 14.91 22.78
N GLY A 79 38.11 15.45 23.28
CA GLY A 79 38.12 16.36 24.42
C GLY A 79 38.65 15.74 25.71
N GLU A 80 38.92 16.60 26.69
CA GLU A 80 39.31 16.17 28.03
C GLU A 80 38.20 15.35 28.69
N GLY A 81 38.57 14.23 29.33
CA GLY A 81 37.62 13.32 30.00
C GLY A 81 37.12 12.15 29.16
N ALA A 82 37.54 12.02 27.90
CA ALA A 82 37.23 10.84 27.08
C ALA A 82 37.84 9.56 27.67
N ASP A 83 37.00 8.55 27.90
CA ASP A 83 37.37 7.24 28.44
C ASP A 83 37.36 6.19 27.33
N VAL A 84 38.54 5.87 26.80
CA VAL A 84 38.73 4.97 25.65
C VAL A 84 39.96 4.06 25.84
N GLU A 85 39.96 2.89 25.18
CA GLU A 85 40.97 1.84 25.33
C GLU A 85 42.17 1.97 24.38
N PHE A 86 42.14 2.93 23.46
CA PHE A 86 43.18 3.16 22.45
C PHE A 86 43.89 4.51 22.68
N PRO A 87 45.13 4.68 22.15
CA PRO A 87 45.86 5.93 22.31
C PRO A 87 45.13 7.12 21.67
N ILE A 88 45.02 8.22 22.41
CA ILE A 88 44.44 9.49 21.94
C ILE A 88 45.35 10.68 22.27
N GLU A 89 45.23 11.74 21.46
CA GLU A 89 45.71 13.08 21.81
C GLU A 89 44.55 13.87 22.42
N THR A 90 44.68 14.24 23.70
CA THR A 90 43.66 15.03 24.39
C THR A 90 43.68 16.49 23.94
N LEU A 91 42.52 16.98 23.51
CA LEU A 91 42.29 18.37 23.12
C LEU A 91 41.74 19.16 24.30
N ARG A 92 42.35 20.31 24.60
CA ARG A 92 41.99 21.17 25.73
C ARG A 92 41.20 22.39 25.28
N ASP A 93 40.39 22.91 26.18
CA ASP A 93 39.68 24.18 25.97
C ASP A 93 40.66 25.32 25.61
N GLY A 94 40.34 26.10 24.57
CA GLY A 94 41.16 27.18 24.03
C GLY A 94 42.40 26.74 23.24
N GLN A 95 42.63 25.42 23.07
CA GLN A 95 43.76 24.93 22.30
C GLN A 95 43.61 25.32 20.82
N ARG A 96 44.66 25.92 20.25
CA ARG A 96 44.74 26.22 18.81
C ARG A 96 45.63 25.24 18.06
N ILE A 97 45.16 24.73 16.93
CA ILE A 97 45.85 23.79 16.04
C ILE A 97 45.97 24.45 14.66
N SER A 98 47.19 24.74 14.24
CA SER A 98 47.46 25.26 12.89
C SER A 98 47.70 24.13 11.90
N LEU A 99 46.97 24.15 10.79
CA LEU A 99 47.22 23.33 9.60
C LEU A 99 48.15 24.06 8.62
N GLY A 100 48.12 25.38 8.61
CA GLY A 100 48.98 26.25 7.80
C GLY A 100 48.48 27.67 7.99
N GLU A 101 47.80 28.20 6.98
CA GLU A 101 46.96 29.40 7.15
C GLU A 101 45.72 29.08 7.99
N VAL A 102 45.11 27.91 7.74
CA VAL A 102 43.92 27.44 8.46
C VAL A 102 44.25 27.11 9.91
N THR A 103 43.44 27.61 10.84
CA THR A 103 43.58 27.37 12.29
C THR A 103 42.28 26.85 12.88
N LEU A 104 42.37 25.83 13.72
CA LEU A 104 41.27 25.27 14.49
C LEU A 104 41.43 25.67 15.96
N GLU A 105 40.35 26.11 16.60
CA GLU A 105 40.31 26.38 18.03
C GLU A 105 39.30 25.45 18.70
N ILE A 106 39.74 24.79 19.77
CA ILE A 106 38.94 23.80 20.49
C ILE A 106 38.19 24.49 21.64
N LEU A 107 36.88 24.29 21.69
CA LEU A 107 36.03 24.71 22.81
C LEU A 107 35.51 23.46 23.51
N ALA A 108 35.80 23.31 24.80
CA ALA A 108 35.17 22.26 25.60
C ALA A 108 33.70 22.63 25.84
N THR A 109 32.79 21.79 25.34
CA THR A 109 31.35 22.04 25.38
C THR A 109 30.59 20.84 25.96
N PRO A 110 30.88 20.44 27.21
CA PRO A 110 30.17 19.35 27.87
C PRO A 110 28.66 19.63 27.94
N GLY A 111 27.87 18.58 27.79
CA GLY A 111 26.42 18.69 27.80
C GLY A 111 25.74 17.47 27.20
N HIS A 112 25.92 17.27 25.89
CA HIS A 112 25.48 16.03 25.25
C HIS A 112 26.25 14.82 25.81
N THR A 113 27.58 14.98 25.90
CA THR A 113 28.48 14.07 26.62
C THR A 113 29.43 14.88 27.51
N PRO A 114 30.05 14.27 28.55
CA PRO A 114 31.02 14.95 29.40
C PRO A 114 32.29 15.43 28.67
N GLU A 115 32.73 14.71 27.64
CA GLU A 115 33.94 15.00 26.88
C GLU A 115 33.71 15.85 25.62
N SER A 116 32.47 16.27 25.37
CA SER A 116 32.07 17.00 24.16
C SER A 116 32.92 18.25 23.90
N ILE A 117 33.33 18.43 22.65
CA ILE A 117 34.02 19.62 22.15
C ILE A 117 33.34 20.20 20.90
N CYS A 118 33.50 21.50 20.69
CA CYS A 118 33.23 22.19 19.44
C CYS A 118 34.55 22.70 18.84
N ILE A 119 34.60 22.83 17.52
CA ILE A 119 35.81 23.22 16.78
C ILE A 119 35.52 24.47 15.96
N VAL A 120 36.09 25.60 16.36
CA VAL A 120 36.00 26.86 15.60
C VAL A 120 37.06 26.84 14.50
N VAL A 121 36.65 27.09 13.27
CA VAL A 121 37.49 27.07 12.07
C VAL A 121 37.75 28.50 11.61
N TYR A 122 39.02 28.87 11.54
CA TYR A 122 39.48 30.14 11.00
C TYR A 122 40.20 29.90 9.67
N GLU A 123 39.83 30.65 8.62
CA GLU A 123 40.56 30.62 7.34
C GLU A 123 42.00 31.12 7.54
N ARG A 124 42.17 32.13 8.39
CA ARG A 124 43.46 32.64 8.88
C ARG A 124 43.41 32.87 10.39
N ALA A 125 44.51 32.58 11.07
CA ALA A 125 44.60 32.59 12.55
C ALA A 125 44.09 33.89 13.24
N ASP A 126 44.20 35.04 12.57
CA ASP A 126 43.87 36.37 13.10
C ASP A 126 42.53 36.92 12.56
N ASP A 127 41.72 36.11 11.86
CA ASP A 127 40.41 36.55 11.37
C ASP A 127 39.48 36.90 12.54
N GLU A 128 38.88 38.09 12.50
CA GLU A 128 37.93 38.56 13.53
C GLU A 128 36.64 37.72 13.55
N ILE A 129 36.20 37.27 12.37
CA ILE A 129 35.03 36.41 12.21
C ILE A 129 35.52 35.04 11.75
N PRO A 130 35.37 33.97 12.56
CA PRO A 130 35.69 32.63 12.12
C PRO A 130 34.78 32.21 10.95
N TYR A 131 35.29 31.34 10.09
CA TYR A 131 34.52 30.77 8.99
C TYR A 131 33.28 30.03 9.49
N GLY A 132 33.45 29.26 10.56
CA GLY A 132 32.36 28.55 11.21
C GLY A 132 32.81 27.76 12.43
N VAL A 133 31.86 27.10 13.08
CA VAL A 133 32.06 26.21 14.21
C VAL A 133 31.41 24.86 13.91
N LEU A 134 32.20 23.80 14.07
CA LEU A 134 31.70 22.42 14.07
C LEU A 134 31.20 22.14 15.48
N THR A 135 29.90 21.96 15.64
CA THR A 135 29.26 21.94 16.97
C THR A 135 29.05 20.54 17.53
N GLY A 136 29.43 19.50 16.79
CA GLY A 136 29.13 18.12 17.15
C GLY A 136 27.63 17.98 17.45
N ASP A 137 27.33 17.32 18.56
CA ASP A 137 25.98 17.21 19.11
C ASP A 137 25.69 18.22 20.23
N THR A 138 26.48 19.29 20.37
CA THR A 138 26.22 20.35 21.36
C THR A 138 25.06 21.25 20.91
N LEU A 139 25.12 21.75 19.68
CA LEU A 139 24.14 22.68 19.09
C LEU A 139 23.78 22.20 17.69
N PHE A 140 22.48 22.00 17.44
CA PHE A 140 21.93 21.66 16.13
C PHE A 140 21.30 22.89 15.45
N VAL A 141 20.92 22.74 14.18
CA VAL A 141 20.07 23.73 13.52
C VAL A 141 18.64 23.57 14.04
N GLY A 142 18.23 24.51 14.89
CA GLY A 142 16.88 24.57 15.50
C GLY A 142 16.73 23.80 16.82
N ASP A 143 17.77 23.11 17.28
CA ASP A 143 17.73 22.29 18.50
C ASP A 143 19.10 22.20 19.21
N VAL A 144 19.20 21.42 20.28
CA VAL A 144 20.44 21.12 21.02
C VAL A 144 20.55 19.62 21.30
N GLY A 145 21.74 19.16 21.68
CA GLY A 145 21.98 17.77 22.06
C GLY A 145 21.11 17.30 23.22
N ARG A 146 20.59 16.08 23.13
CA ARG A 146 19.89 15.47 24.27
C ARG A 146 20.86 15.17 25.43
N PRO A 147 20.49 15.45 26.69
CA PRO A 147 21.38 15.29 27.85
C PRO A 147 21.19 13.97 28.61
N ASP A 148 20.40 13.01 28.10
CA ASP A 148 19.93 11.83 28.84
C ASP A 148 20.60 10.50 28.42
N LEU A 149 21.54 10.50 27.47
CA LEU A 149 22.20 9.27 27.01
C LEU A 149 23.20 8.67 28.03
N TYR A 150 23.69 9.47 28.97
CA TYR A 150 24.70 9.08 29.95
C TYR A 150 24.12 8.71 31.33
N VAL A 151 22.80 8.56 31.44
CA VAL A 151 22.13 8.22 32.71
C VAL A 151 22.61 6.88 33.30
N ALA A 152 22.84 5.89 32.44
CA ALA A 152 23.39 4.59 32.85
C ALA A 152 24.83 4.69 33.41
N SER A 153 25.57 5.74 33.06
CA SER A 153 26.95 6.00 33.50
C SER A 153 27.01 6.86 34.77
N GLY A 154 25.88 7.09 35.45
CA GLY A 154 25.81 7.79 36.73
C GLY A 154 25.58 9.31 36.67
N TYR A 155 25.37 9.88 35.47
CA TYR A 155 25.00 11.29 35.30
C TYR A 155 23.48 11.47 35.34
N SER A 156 22.97 12.55 35.94
CA SER A 156 21.56 12.90 35.76
C SER A 156 21.37 13.73 34.49
N ALA A 157 20.26 13.53 33.79
CA ALA A 157 19.89 14.34 32.62
C ALA A 157 19.88 15.85 32.95
N ASP A 158 19.36 16.23 34.11
CA ASP A 158 19.31 17.62 34.56
C ASP A 158 20.70 18.26 34.71
N ALA A 159 21.65 17.54 35.33
CA ALA A 159 23.03 18.02 35.48
C ALA A 159 23.73 18.21 34.12
N LEU A 160 23.51 17.29 33.18
CA LEU A 160 24.06 17.40 31.82
C LEU A 160 23.39 18.54 31.05
N ALA A 161 22.08 18.75 31.20
CA ALA A 161 21.35 19.88 30.64
C ALA A 161 21.86 21.23 31.19
N GLN A 162 22.11 21.31 32.50
CA GLN A 162 22.68 22.51 33.12
C GLN A 162 24.08 22.80 32.59
N THR A 163 24.89 21.76 32.38
CA THR A 163 26.23 21.90 31.81
C THR A 163 26.17 22.35 30.35
N LEU A 164 25.23 21.78 29.57
CA LEU A 164 24.95 22.18 28.20
C LEU A 164 24.57 23.66 28.09
N TYR A 165 23.73 24.15 29.02
CA TYR A 165 23.35 25.57 29.08
C TYR A 165 24.58 26.48 29.18
N GLY A 166 25.53 26.16 30.06
CA GLY A 166 26.80 26.89 30.21
C GLY A 166 27.66 26.81 28.94
N SER A 167 27.82 25.63 28.36
CA SER A 167 28.54 25.46 27.08
C SER A 167 27.97 26.32 25.95
N LEU A 168 26.65 26.48 25.89
CA LEU A 168 25.98 27.31 24.90
C LEU A 168 26.16 28.81 25.18
N HIS A 169 25.87 29.26 26.41
CA HIS A 169 25.80 30.69 26.75
C HIS A 169 27.17 31.31 27.04
N ASP A 170 28.07 30.57 27.67
CA ASP A 170 29.38 31.08 28.08
C ASP A 170 30.44 30.92 26.98
N LYS A 171 30.18 30.10 25.94
CA LYS A 171 31.13 29.83 24.85
C LYS A 171 30.54 30.06 23.47
N LEU A 172 29.62 29.20 23.02
CA LEU A 172 29.18 29.22 21.61
C LEU A 172 28.46 30.53 21.23
N LEU A 173 27.60 31.06 22.10
CA LEU A 173 26.85 32.29 21.81
C LEU A 173 27.70 33.56 21.88
N ASN A 174 28.93 33.48 22.38
CA ASN A 174 29.91 34.56 22.37
C ASN A 174 30.64 34.69 21.01
N LEU A 175 30.49 33.72 20.11
CA LEU A 175 31.00 33.82 18.74
C LEU A 175 30.22 34.88 17.95
N PRO A 176 30.85 35.56 16.97
CA PRO A 176 30.17 36.55 16.14
C PRO A 176 28.96 35.96 15.40
N ASP A 177 27.88 36.73 15.28
CA ASP A 177 26.62 36.29 14.64
C ASP A 177 26.78 35.69 13.23
N PRO A 178 27.68 36.19 12.36
CA PRO A 178 27.90 35.61 11.03
C PRO A 178 28.60 34.25 11.04
N THR A 179 29.16 33.81 12.18
CA THR A 179 29.85 32.52 12.31
C THR A 179 28.90 31.39 11.93
N ARG A 180 29.29 30.58 10.95
CA ARG A 180 28.49 29.46 10.47
C ARG A 180 28.45 28.33 11.48
N VAL A 181 27.33 27.65 11.60
CA VAL A 181 27.12 26.52 12.51
C VAL A 181 27.02 25.23 11.69
N PHE A 182 27.82 24.23 12.06
CA PHE A 182 27.95 22.95 11.37
C PHE A 182 27.84 21.79 12.38
N PRO A 183 26.63 21.27 12.61
CA PRO A 183 26.42 20.18 13.57
C PRO A 183 26.81 18.80 13.03
N ALA A 184 27.06 17.84 13.91
CA ALA A 184 27.26 16.44 13.50
C ALA A 184 25.96 15.74 13.08
N HIS A 185 24.78 16.26 13.43
CA HIS A 185 23.50 15.68 13.01
C HIS A 185 22.46 16.67 12.46
N GLY A 186 21.54 16.17 11.63
CA GLY A 186 20.41 16.91 11.05
C GLY A 186 19.06 16.19 11.16
N ALA A 187 18.05 16.67 10.43
CA ALA A 187 16.65 16.20 10.53
C ALA A 187 16.51 14.68 10.58
N GLY A 188 15.83 14.21 11.63
CA GLY A 188 15.44 12.82 11.86
C GLY A 188 16.45 11.99 12.65
N SER A 189 17.60 12.54 13.05
CA SER A 189 18.46 11.89 14.06
C SER A 189 17.72 11.74 15.40
N SER A 190 17.99 10.63 16.12
CA SER A 190 17.48 10.39 17.48
C SER A 190 18.32 11.07 18.57
N CYS A 191 19.39 11.80 18.20
CA CYS A 191 20.24 12.57 19.11
C CYS A 191 19.64 13.94 19.53
N GLY A 192 18.54 14.36 18.91
CA GLY A 192 17.77 15.52 19.37
C GLY A 192 16.27 15.40 19.07
N LYS A 193 15.53 16.44 19.46
CA LYS A 193 14.08 16.50 19.56
C LYS A 193 13.40 17.10 18.33
N GLN A 194 13.98 18.13 17.72
CA GLN A 194 13.41 18.98 16.65
C GLN A 194 14.48 19.50 15.67
N LEU A 195 15.29 18.61 15.10
CA LEU A 195 16.34 19.01 14.15
C LEU A 195 15.75 19.49 12.81
N SER A 196 16.29 20.59 12.28
CA SER A 196 15.98 21.12 10.95
C SER A 196 16.55 20.26 9.82
N SER A 197 15.93 20.35 8.63
CA SER A 197 16.46 19.75 7.39
C SER A 197 17.66 20.51 6.83
N GLU A 198 17.88 21.75 7.27
CA GLU A 198 19.06 22.55 6.93
C GLU A 198 20.32 21.94 7.56
N THR A 199 21.37 21.73 6.76
CA THR A 199 22.63 21.10 7.21
C THR A 199 23.65 22.09 7.80
N SER A 200 23.32 23.38 7.78
CA SER A 200 24.11 24.45 8.41
C SER A 200 23.25 25.67 8.74
N SER A 201 23.75 26.54 9.63
CA SER A 201 23.09 27.81 9.99
C SER A 201 24.15 28.86 10.40
N THR A 202 23.78 29.86 11.20
CA THR A 202 24.71 30.79 11.84
C THR A 202 24.38 30.98 13.32
N ILE A 203 25.35 31.43 14.11
CA ILE A 203 25.16 31.71 15.54
C ILE A 203 24.06 32.75 15.76
N GLY A 204 24.02 33.81 14.96
CA GLY A 204 22.98 34.85 15.06
C GLY A 204 21.58 34.32 14.77
N GLU A 205 21.45 33.43 13.77
CA GLU A 205 20.17 32.82 13.44
C GLU A 205 19.71 31.84 14.54
N GLN A 206 20.62 30.99 15.04
CA GLN A 206 20.30 30.07 16.14
C GLN A 206 19.89 30.82 17.41
N ARG A 207 20.60 31.91 17.77
CA ARG A 207 20.20 32.74 18.92
C ARG A 207 18.78 33.29 18.79
N ARG A 208 18.35 33.59 17.56
CA ARG A 208 17.03 34.17 17.27
C ARG A 208 15.91 33.14 17.23
N THR A 209 16.17 31.93 16.70
CA THR A 209 15.11 30.98 16.34
C THR A 209 15.14 29.67 17.12
N ASN A 210 16.29 29.24 17.64
CA ASN A 210 16.41 27.98 18.38
C ASN A 210 15.63 28.07 19.70
N TYR A 211 14.66 27.17 19.89
CA TYR A 211 13.74 27.24 21.03
C TYR A 211 14.49 27.09 22.37
N ALA A 212 15.54 26.25 22.41
CA ALA A 212 16.30 25.98 23.61
C ALA A 212 17.10 27.23 24.03
N LEU A 213 17.71 27.93 23.06
CA LEU A 213 18.48 29.16 23.30
C LEU A 213 17.60 30.36 23.71
N ARG A 214 16.27 30.24 23.58
CA ARG A 214 15.31 31.26 23.98
C ARG A 214 14.74 31.04 25.38
N ALA A 215 15.16 29.99 26.08
CA ALA A 215 14.76 29.77 27.46
C ALA A 215 15.17 30.99 28.33
N PRO A 216 14.27 31.51 29.19
CA PRO A 216 14.53 32.72 29.97
C PRO A 216 15.60 32.53 31.04
N ASP A 217 15.77 31.30 31.54
CA ASP A 217 16.73 30.92 32.56
C ASP A 217 17.11 29.43 32.43
N VAL A 218 18.09 29.02 33.24
CA VAL A 218 18.64 27.65 33.22
C VAL A 218 17.61 26.59 33.63
N ASP A 219 16.70 26.91 34.56
CA ASP A 219 15.70 25.94 35.03
C ASP A 219 14.68 25.65 33.92
N GLN A 220 14.21 26.68 33.23
CA GLN A 220 13.34 26.53 32.07
C GLN A 220 14.07 25.85 30.91
N PHE A 221 15.36 26.11 30.71
CA PHE A 221 16.17 25.38 29.72
C PHE A 221 16.17 23.89 30.04
N VAL A 222 16.57 23.50 31.25
CA VAL A 222 16.64 22.10 31.71
C VAL A 222 15.30 21.40 31.51
N ALA A 223 14.20 22.02 31.96
CA ALA A 223 12.86 21.46 31.77
C ALA A 223 12.53 21.24 30.28
N THR A 224 12.82 22.22 29.44
CA THR A 224 12.44 22.17 28.01
C THR A 224 13.25 21.13 27.23
N VAL A 225 14.55 20.99 27.52
CA VAL A 225 15.46 20.06 26.81
C VAL A 225 15.41 18.64 27.35
N THR A 226 14.91 18.41 28.57
CA THR A 226 14.71 17.06 29.12
C THR A 226 13.31 16.50 28.79
N GLU A 227 12.31 17.36 28.60
CA GLU A 227 10.96 16.95 28.27
C GLU A 227 10.81 16.48 26.81
N GLY A 228 10.06 15.39 26.60
CA GLY A 228 9.63 14.96 25.27
C GLY A 228 10.75 14.44 24.36
N GLN A 229 11.85 13.97 24.96
CA GLN A 229 12.95 13.32 24.24
C GLN A 229 12.49 12.02 23.56
N PRO A 230 13.02 11.69 22.36
CA PRO A 230 12.75 10.41 21.73
C PRO A 230 13.18 9.23 22.61
N VAL A 231 12.48 8.11 22.50
CA VAL A 231 12.89 6.86 23.16
C VAL A 231 14.29 6.49 22.67
N ARG A 232 15.21 6.27 23.62
CA ARG A 232 16.58 5.85 23.34
C ARG A 232 16.59 4.48 22.65
N PRO A 233 17.13 4.36 21.43
CA PRO A 233 17.37 3.06 20.80
C PRO A 233 18.30 2.19 21.64
N ARG A 234 17.98 0.90 21.76
CA ARG A 234 18.81 -0.03 22.55
C ARG A 234 20.24 -0.15 22.03
N TYR A 235 20.41 -0.09 20.71
CA TYR A 235 21.73 -0.20 20.10
C TYR A 235 22.63 1.02 20.39
N PHE A 236 22.09 2.13 20.91
CA PHE A 236 22.91 3.30 21.22
C PHE A 236 23.97 3.01 22.28
N GLU A 237 23.59 2.22 23.30
CA GLU A 237 24.53 1.80 24.33
C GLU A 237 25.64 0.94 23.76
N PHE A 238 25.27 0.02 22.85
CA PHE A 238 26.20 -0.83 22.16
C PHE A 238 27.18 -0.02 21.31
N ALA A 239 26.71 0.89 20.45
CA ALA A 239 27.59 1.70 19.61
C ALA A 239 28.50 2.63 20.43
N ALA A 240 27.97 3.30 21.46
CA ALA A 240 28.78 4.11 22.38
C ALA A 240 29.89 3.31 23.06
N HIS A 241 29.58 2.09 23.55
CA HIS A 241 30.56 1.21 24.14
C HIS A 241 31.64 0.80 23.12
N ARG A 242 31.21 0.39 21.92
CA ARG A 242 32.09 -0.05 20.83
C ARG A 242 33.00 1.08 20.32
N ASN A 243 32.59 2.34 20.42
CA ASN A 243 33.42 3.51 20.09
C ASN A 243 34.50 3.80 21.14
N ARG A 244 34.42 3.20 22.33
CA ARG A 244 35.48 3.29 23.37
C ARG A 244 36.50 2.16 23.26
N GLU A 245 36.08 1.02 22.73
CA GLU A 245 36.90 -0.18 22.67
C GLU A 245 37.95 -0.15 21.56
N ARG A 246 39.07 -0.84 21.79
CA ARG A 246 39.97 -1.19 20.69
C ARG A 246 39.40 -2.37 19.90
N ARG A 247 38.70 -2.05 18.82
CA ARG A 247 37.93 -3.02 18.03
C ARG A 247 38.53 -3.37 16.66
N PRO A 248 38.08 -4.49 16.03
CA PRO A 248 38.40 -4.76 14.63
C PRO A 248 37.94 -3.64 13.70
N LEU A 249 38.69 -3.46 12.62
CA LEU A 249 38.34 -2.54 11.53
C LEU A 249 37.18 -3.09 10.70
N LEU A 250 36.51 -2.22 9.95
CA LEU A 250 35.46 -2.59 9.01
C LEU A 250 35.91 -3.71 8.04
N ASP A 251 35.16 -4.81 8.03
CA ASP A 251 35.38 -5.90 7.08
C ASP A 251 34.75 -5.57 5.72
N ALA A 252 35.56 -5.05 4.80
CA ALA A 252 35.14 -4.72 3.44
C ALA A 252 35.06 -5.94 2.49
N ASN A 253 35.32 -7.17 2.97
CA ASN A 253 35.25 -8.36 2.12
C ASN A 253 33.81 -8.62 1.65
N PRO A 254 33.64 -9.18 0.43
CA PRO A 254 32.33 -9.57 -0.08
C PRO A 254 31.57 -10.50 0.88
N VAL A 255 30.26 -10.32 0.96
CA VAL A 255 29.39 -11.22 1.73
C VAL A 255 29.34 -12.58 1.03
N PRO A 256 29.60 -13.69 1.73
CA PRO A 256 29.50 -15.02 1.11
C PRO A 256 28.03 -15.32 0.77
N LEU A 257 27.80 -15.82 -0.45
CA LEU A 257 26.49 -16.33 -0.87
C LEU A 257 26.28 -17.72 -0.27
N LEU A 258 25.10 -17.92 0.31
CA LEU A 258 24.70 -19.14 1.01
C LEU A 258 23.53 -19.79 0.26
N ASP A 259 23.55 -21.12 0.14
CA ASP A 259 22.35 -21.86 -0.23
C ASP A 259 21.37 -21.96 0.95
N ILE A 260 20.14 -22.40 0.68
CA ILE A 260 19.09 -22.48 1.68
C ILE A 260 19.42 -23.44 2.83
N ASP A 261 20.20 -24.50 2.60
CA ASP A 261 20.52 -25.48 3.64
C ASP A 261 21.57 -24.92 4.61
N ASP A 262 22.54 -24.17 4.09
CA ASP A 262 23.50 -23.37 4.85
C ASP A 262 22.82 -22.27 5.67
N VAL A 263 21.80 -21.61 5.11
CA VAL A 263 20.97 -20.63 5.82
C VAL A 263 20.21 -21.30 6.95
N CYS A 264 19.50 -22.41 6.67
CA CYS A 264 18.77 -23.17 7.70
C CYS A 264 19.69 -23.62 8.83
N ARG A 265 20.92 -24.05 8.53
CA ARG A 265 21.91 -24.45 9.56
C ARG A 265 22.27 -23.28 10.48
N ARG A 266 22.49 -22.09 9.93
CA ARG A 266 22.83 -20.88 10.69
C ARG A 266 21.65 -20.38 11.52
N VAL A 267 20.44 -20.40 10.98
CA VAL A 267 19.22 -20.05 11.73
C VAL A 267 19.04 -20.97 12.93
N ARG A 268 19.22 -22.30 12.76
CA ARG A 268 19.20 -23.25 13.89
C ARG A 268 20.29 -22.99 14.93
N ALA A 269 21.42 -22.40 14.52
CA ALA A 269 22.50 -21.98 15.41
C ALA A 269 22.26 -20.61 16.07
N GLY A 270 21.13 -19.96 15.78
CA GLY A 270 20.74 -18.68 16.39
C GLY A 270 20.88 -17.46 15.49
N ALA A 271 21.28 -17.60 14.22
CA ALA A 271 21.33 -16.47 13.30
C ALA A 271 19.93 -15.88 13.04
N VAL A 272 19.86 -14.57 12.81
CA VAL A 272 18.63 -13.88 12.38
C VAL A 272 18.62 -13.72 10.86
N LEU A 273 17.44 -13.89 10.27
CA LEU A 273 17.19 -13.56 8.86
C LEU A 273 16.75 -12.10 8.79
N LEU A 274 17.53 -11.26 8.11
CA LEU A 274 17.17 -9.87 7.84
C LEU A 274 16.79 -9.73 6.37
N ASP A 275 15.50 -9.58 6.10
CA ASP A 275 14.97 -9.36 4.76
C ASP A 275 14.97 -7.87 4.42
N SER A 276 15.84 -7.48 3.49
CA SER A 276 16.08 -6.10 3.10
C SER A 276 15.16 -5.60 1.97
N ARG A 277 14.19 -6.40 1.53
CA ARG A 277 13.20 -6.02 0.51
C ARG A 277 12.19 -5.01 1.06
N GLU A 278 11.48 -4.36 0.16
CA GLU A 278 10.41 -3.44 0.54
C GLU A 278 9.24 -4.20 1.23
N PRO A 279 8.49 -3.53 2.13
CA PRO A 279 7.40 -4.14 2.89
C PRO A 279 6.39 -4.94 2.06
N ASP A 280 6.04 -4.44 0.87
CA ASP A 280 5.05 -5.08 -0.01
C ASP A 280 5.57 -6.40 -0.59
N ASP A 281 6.83 -6.42 -1.04
CA ASP A 281 7.48 -7.63 -1.58
C ASP A 281 7.67 -8.70 -0.49
N TYR A 282 8.01 -8.28 0.73
CA TYR A 282 8.12 -9.16 1.89
C TYR A 282 6.74 -9.73 2.28
N ALA A 283 5.70 -8.91 2.28
CA ALA A 283 4.36 -9.33 2.67
C ALA A 283 3.76 -10.40 1.75
N CYS A 284 4.02 -10.31 0.44
CA CYS A 284 3.58 -11.31 -0.54
C CYS A 284 4.23 -12.69 -0.34
N GLY A 285 5.42 -12.76 0.26
CA GLY A 285 6.10 -14.02 0.54
C GLY A 285 7.54 -13.84 1.01
N HIS A 286 7.86 -14.40 2.17
CA HIS A 286 9.18 -14.31 2.81
C HIS A 286 9.53 -15.60 3.57
N LEU A 287 10.80 -15.74 3.95
CA LEU A 287 11.23 -16.88 4.77
C LEU A 287 10.67 -16.75 6.19
N ARG A 288 10.11 -17.85 6.71
CA ARG A 288 9.52 -17.91 8.04
C ARG A 288 10.50 -17.43 9.12
N GLY A 289 10.05 -16.49 9.95
CA GLY A 289 10.86 -15.90 11.03
C GLY A 289 11.89 -14.86 10.57
N ALA A 290 11.84 -14.42 9.31
CA ALA A 290 12.62 -13.27 8.85
C ALA A 290 12.04 -11.94 9.35
N VAL A 291 12.93 -11.04 9.77
CA VAL A 291 12.59 -9.67 10.14
C VAL A 291 12.77 -8.78 8.91
N ASN A 292 11.74 -7.99 8.56
CA ASN A 292 11.79 -7.09 7.43
C ASN A 292 12.28 -5.70 7.85
N VAL A 293 13.30 -5.21 7.17
CA VAL A 293 13.71 -3.81 7.20
C VAL A 293 14.15 -3.43 5.80
N GLY A 294 13.31 -2.70 5.06
CA GLY A 294 13.64 -2.29 3.69
C GLY A 294 14.94 -1.48 3.62
N LEU A 295 15.76 -1.72 2.59
CA LEU A 295 17.07 -1.07 2.46
C LEU A 295 16.96 0.45 2.19
N ARG A 296 15.82 0.94 1.67
CA ARG A 296 15.60 2.37 1.44
C ARG A 296 15.51 3.16 2.76
N GLY A 297 15.99 4.40 2.75
CA GLY A 297 15.88 5.29 3.90
C GLY A 297 16.80 4.88 5.06
N ARG A 298 16.26 4.78 6.28
CA ARG A 298 17.01 4.59 7.55
C ARG A 298 17.24 3.12 7.94
N PHE A 299 17.58 2.28 6.97
CA PHE A 299 17.74 0.82 7.13
C PHE A 299 18.55 0.41 8.38
N ALA A 300 19.74 0.99 8.58
CA ALA A 300 20.66 0.62 9.66
C ALA A 300 20.07 0.93 11.05
N GLU A 301 19.49 2.12 11.22
CA GLU A 301 18.83 2.53 12.46
C GLU A 301 17.63 1.63 12.79
N TRP A 302 16.79 1.34 11.79
CA TRP A 302 15.65 0.46 11.99
C TRP A 302 16.05 -0.97 12.32
N ALA A 303 17.08 -1.50 11.66
CA ALA A 303 17.64 -2.80 12.01
C ALA A 303 18.20 -2.79 13.44
N GLY A 304 18.93 -1.74 13.83
CA GLY A 304 19.45 -1.57 15.20
C GLY A 304 18.36 -1.49 16.28
N ASN A 305 17.16 -1.04 15.92
CA ASN A 305 16.01 -0.98 16.84
C ASN A 305 15.39 -2.35 17.14
N VAL A 306 15.44 -3.30 16.19
CA VAL A 306 14.73 -4.58 16.31
C VAL A 306 15.62 -5.81 16.33
N LEU A 307 16.91 -5.67 16.00
CA LEU A 307 17.89 -6.76 16.03
C LEU A 307 18.79 -6.67 17.26
N SER A 308 19.29 -7.82 17.70
CA SER A 308 20.37 -7.87 18.69
C SER A 308 21.73 -7.81 18.00
N PRO A 309 22.68 -6.97 18.47
CA PRO A 309 24.03 -6.90 17.92
C PRO A 309 24.87 -8.17 18.17
N GLU A 310 24.44 -9.03 19.08
CA GLU A 310 25.15 -10.26 19.43
C GLU A 310 24.86 -11.43 18.48
N ARG A 311 23.77 -11.36 17.71
CA ARG A 311 23.36 -12.45 16.81
C ARG A 311 24.05 -12.33 15.47
N ASP A 312 24.39 -13.48 14.89
CA ASP A 312 24.80 -13.54 13.49
C ASP A 312 23.63 -13.16 12.58
N ILE A 313 23.92 -12.45 11.50
CA ILE A 313 22.93 -11.95 10.55
C ILE A 313 23.14 -12.65 9.21
N VAL A 314 22.06 -13.24 8.70
CA VAL A 314 21.97 -13.70 7.31
C VAL A 314 21.05 -12.74 6.57
N LEU A 315 21.58 -12.12 5.51
CA LEU A 315 20.82 -11.20 4.68
C LEU A 315 19.93 -11.97 3.70
N VAL A 316 18.74 -11.45 3.47
CA VAL A 316 17.75 -11.97 2.51
C VAL A 316 17.31 -10.82 1.61
N GLY A 317 17.35 -11.01 0.30
CA GLY A 317 17.07 -9.95 -0.67
C GLY A 317 17.84 -10.16 -1.97
N ALA A 318 18.08 -9.08 -2.70
CA ALA A 318 18.85 -9.13 -3.94
C ALA A 318 20.35 -9.25 -3.65
N ASP A 319 21.01 -10.26 -4.23
CA ASP A 319 22.46 -10.51 -4.08
C ASP A 319 23.33 -9.27 -4.36
N ALA A 320 22.93 -8.46 -5.35
CA ALA A 320 23.63 -7.23 -5.73
C ALA A 320 23.70 -6.18 -4.60
N LEU A 321 22.77 -6.23 -3.64
CA LEU A 321 22.65 -5.27 -2.54
C LEU A 321 23.26 -5.79 -1.23
N ALA A 322 23.82 -7.01 -1.22
CA ALA A 322 24.37 -7.62 0.00
C ALA A 322 25.53 -6.82 0.58
N ARG A 323 26.44 -6.31 -0.27
CA ARG A 323 27.58 -5.49 0.16
C ARG A 323 27.11 -4.18 0.78
N GLU A 324 26.17 -3.49 0.15
CA GLU A 324 25.61 -2.24 0.68
C GLU A 324 24.96 -2.49 2.05
N SER A 325 24.11 -3.52 2.15
CA SER A 325 23.43 -3.89 3.39
C SER A 325 24.43 -4.17 4.52
N LYS A 326 25.49 -4.94 4.24
CA LYS A 326 26.58 -5.21 5.20
C LYS A 326 27.25 -3.91 5.68
N ILE A 327 27.66 -3.04 4.75
CA ILE A 327 28.36 -1.80 5.10
C ILE A 327 27.44 -0.90 5.94
N ARG A 328 26.16 -0.80 5.59
CA ARG A 328 25.21 0.04 6.33
C ARG A 328 24.91 -0.49 7.72
N LEU A 329 24.81 -1.81 7.91
CA LEU A 329 24.74 -2.41 9.25
C LEU A 329 26.01 -2.15 10.07
N ALA A 330 27.18 -2.24 9.44
CA ALA A 330 28.44 -1.95 10.10
C ALA A 330 28.53 -0.48 10.57
N ARG A 331 27.87 0.47 9.89
CA ARG A 331 27.81 1.87 10.36
C ARG A 331 27.16 2.02 11.73
N VAL A 332 26.30 1.09 12.15
CA VAL A 332 25.70 1.07 13.51
C VAL A 332 26.31 -0.03 14.40
N GLY A 333 27.42 -0.64 13.95
CA GLY A 333 28.18 -1.64 14.69
C GLY A 333 27.73 -3.10 14.52
N PHE A 334 26.79 -3.38 13.62
CA PHE A 334 26.26 -4.73 13.39
C PHE A 334 27.15 -5.48 12.38
N ASP A 335 28.34 -5.88 12.85
CA ASP A 335 29.40 -6.46 12.02
C ASP A 335 29.21 -7.94 11.66
N ARG A 336 28.34 -8.65 12.39
CA ARG A 336 28.22 -10.12 12.33
C ARG A 336 27.37 -10.61 11.15
N VAL A 337 27.58 -10.04 9.96
CA VAL A 337 26.94 -10.49 8.72
C VAL A 337 27.68 -11.71 8.19
N VAL A 338 27.10 -12.90 8.37
CA VAL A 338 27.75 -14.19 8.08
C VAL A 338 27.44 -14.76 6.70
N GLY A 339 26.55 -14.10 5.94
CA GLY A 339 26.24 -14.43 4.56
C GLY A 339 24.95 -13.82 4.04
N GLN A 340 24.69 -14.04 2.75
CA GLN A 340 23.49 -13.63 2.03
C GLN A 340 22.86 -14.87 1.43
N LEU A 341 21.55 -15.05 1.56
CA LEU A 341 20.84 -16.09 0.83
C LEU A 341 20.94 -15.83 -0.68
N HIS A 342 21.43 -16.82 -1.42
CA HIS A 342 21.48 -16.79 -2.87
C HIS A 342 20.12 -17.16 -3.48
N ASP A 343 19.73 -16.44 -4.55
CA ASP A 343 18.57 -16.76 -5.39
C ASP A 343 17.28 -16.96 -4.59
N LEU A 344 16.91 -15.92 -3.83
CA LEU A 344 15.70 -15.90 -3.01
C LEU A 344 14.44 -16.31 -3.82
N ALA A 345 14.29 -15.81 -5.05
CA ALA A 345 13.13 -16.12 -5.88
C ALA A 345 12.97 -17.63 -6.12
N ARG A 346 14.07 -18.32 -6.43
CA ARG A 346 14.07 -19.77 -6.57
C ARG A 346 13.78 -20.48 -5.25
N VAL A 347 14.33 -20.00 -4.14
CA VAL A 347 14.07 -20.58 -2.81
C VAL A 347 12.59 -20.46 -2.45
N LEU A 348 11.99 -19.28 -2.64
CA LEU A 348 10.57 -19.07 -2.39
C LEU A 348 9.70 -19.99 -3.25
N ALA A 349 10.10 -20.26 -4.50
CA ALA A 349 9.37 -21.14 -5.41
C ALA A 349 9.56 -22.64 -5.09
N GLN A 350 10.75 -23.06 -4.64
CA GLN A 350 11.11 -24.48 -4.49
C GLN A 350 10.96 -25.02 -3.06
N ARG A 351 10.91 -24.13 -2.05
CA ARG A 351 10.86 -24.50 -0.63
C ARG A 351 9.65 -23.85 0.08
N PRO A 352 8.41 -24.08 -0.38
CA PRO A 352 7.22 -23.42 0.18
C PRO A 352 7.00 -23.71 1.66
N GLU A 353 7.54 -24.81 2.20
CA GLU A 353 7.48 -25.12 3.63
C GLU A 353 8.29 -24.16 4.51
N LEU A 354 9.22 -23.40 3.91
CA LEU A 354 10.01 -22.36 4.58
C LEU A 354 9.42 -20.97 4.38
N VAL A 355 8.32 -20.82 3.63
CA VAL A 355 7.75 -19.54 3.23
C VAL A 355 6.48 -19.23 4.05
N GLU A 356 6.30 -17.96 4.38
CA GLU A 356 5.05 -17.42 4.90
C GLU A 356 4.73 -16.06 4.24
N ALA A 357 3.46 -15.64 4.32
CA ALA A 357 3.00 -14.33 3.86
C ALA A 357 2.50 -13.52 5.05
N SER A 358 2.65 -12.20 4.99
CA SER A 358 2.22 -11.31 6.08
C SER A 358 0.85 -10.73 5.79
N ALA A 359 -0.07 -10.83 6.74
CA ALA A 359 -1.34 -10.14 6.67
C ALA A 359 -1.15 -8.64 6.89
N ARG A 360 -1.80 -7.84 6.04
CA ARG A 360 -1.84 -6.37 6.12
C ARG A 360 -3.29 -5.93 6.04
N LEU A 361 -3.71 -5.09 6.98
CA LEU A 361 -5.10 -4.66 7.10
C LEU A 361 -5.26 -3.23 6.59
N THR A 362 -6.39 -2.96 5.94
CA THR A 362 -6.87 -1.59 5.75
C THR A 362 -7.44 -1.04 7.07
N ILE A 363 -7.64 0.27 7.16
CA ILE A 363 -8.22 0.90 8.36
C ILE A 363 -9.67 0.44 8.60
N GLU A 364 -10.41 0.14 7.53
CA GLU A 364 -11.79 -0.37 7.59
C GLU A 364 -11.82 -1.79 8.14
N GLN A 365 -10.90 -2.65 7.67
CA GLN A 365 -10.73 -4.01 8.17
C GLN A 365 -10.35 -4.01 9.65
N LEU A 366 -9.45 -3.11 10.08
CA LEU A 366 -9.14 -2.94 11.51
C LEU A 366 -10.37 -2.48 12.30
N ALA A 367 -11.12 -1.49 11.81
CA ALA A 367 -12.31 -0.98 12.50
C ALA A 367 -13.40 -2.06 12.65
N GLU A 368 -13.56 -2.93 11.65
CA GLU A 368 -14.45 -4.09 11.72
C GLU A 368 -13.92 -5.15 12.69
N LEU A 369 -12.65 -5.53 12.59
CA LEU A 369 -12.02 -6.54 13.44
C LEU A 369 -12.11 -6.17 14.92
N ARG A 370 -11.92 -4.88 15.27
CA ARG A 370 -12.10 -4.37 16.64
C ARG A 370 -13.51 -4.57 17.20
N GLY A 371 -14.53 -4.63 16.34
CA GLY A 371 -15.91 -4.91 16.74
C GLY A 371 -16.22 -6.40 16.89
N LEU A 372 -15.42 -7.26 16.25
CA LEU A 372 -15.63 -8.71 16.21
C LEU A 372 -14.74 -9.47 17.18
N GLU A 373 -13.53 -8.98 17.46
CA GLU A 373 -12.52 -9.64 18.28
C GLU A 373 -12.23 -8.83 19.56
N PRO A 374 -12.88 -9.18 20.70
CA PRO A 374 -12.73 -8.44 21.95
C PRO A 374 -11.33 -8.47 22.56
N ARG A 375 -10.49 -9.44 22.18
CA ARG A 375 -9.14 -9.62 22.73
C ARG A 375 -8.03 -9.07 21.83
N LEU A 376 -8.40 -8.39 20.76
CA LEU A 376 -7.46 -7.79 19.82
C LEU A 376 -6.52 -6.78 20.51
N GLN A 377 -5.23 -7.01 20.38
CA GLN A 377 -4.19 -6.11 20.89
C GLN A 377 -3.76 -5.15 19.78
N VAL A 378 -4.21 -3.90 19.86
CA VAL A 378 -3.78 -2.86 18.92
C VAL A 378 -2.52 -2.18 19.47
N VAL A 379 -1.42 -2.15 18.72
CA VAL A 379 -0.13 -1.63 19.17
C VAL A 379 0.29 -0.42 18.32
N ASP A 380 0.52 0.71 18.98
CA ASP A 380 1.05 1.93 18.37
C ASP A 380 2.57 1.99 18.54
N VAL A 381 3.32 1.89 17.44
CA VAL A 381 4.80 1.90 17.48
C VAL A 381 5.42 3.28 17.19
N ARG A 382 4.62 4.34 17.22
CA ARG A 382 5.10 5.73 17.03
C ARG A 382 5.81 6.28 18.28
N GLY A 383 6.55 7.36 18.11
CA GLY A 383 7.18 8.07 19.23
C GLY A 383 6.19 8.91 20.05
N PRO A 384 6.55 9.34 21.27
CA PRO A 384 5.68 10.14 22.15
C PRO A 384 5.14 11.44 21.53
N GLN A 385 5.95 12.13 20.71
CA GLN A 385 5.51 13.36 20.04
C GLN A 385 4.42 13.11 18.99
N GLU A 386 4.45 11.95 18.33
CA GLU A 386 3.46 11.59 17.33
C GLU A 386 2.14 11.17 17.99
N THR A 387 2.21 10.46 19.13
CA THR A 387 1.03 10.02 19.87
C THR A 387 0.34 11.14 20.63
N ALA A 388 1.07 12.21 20.98
CA ALA A 388 0.48 13.44 21.52
C ALA A 388 -0.55 14.10 20.58
N ARG A 389 -0.51 13.80 19.28
CA ARG A 389 -1.51 14.27 18.28
C ARG A 389 -2.73 13.36 18.16
N GLY A 390 -2.81 12.33 18.98
CA GLY A 390 -3.90 11.36 19.02
C GLY A 390 -3.43 9.94 18.70
N THR A 391 -4.20 8.96 19.16
CA THR A 391 -3.97 7.51 18.98
C THR A 391 -5.27 6.79 18.61
N ILE A 392 -5.17 5.54 18.12
CA ILE A 392 -6.34 4.67 17.96
C ILE A 392 -6.83 4.29 19.37
N PRO A 393 -8.14 4.42 19.68
CA PRO A 393 -8.64 4.17 21.02
C PRO A 393 -8.32 2.77 21.55
N GLY A 394 -7.80 2.69 22.77
CA GLY A 394 -7.43 1.43 23.41
C GLY A 394 -6.13 0.80 22.88
N ALA A 395 -5.35 1.50 22.05
CA ALA A 395 -4.06 1.01 21.59
C ALA A 395 -3.00 1.05 22.71
N HIS A 396 -2.18 0.01 22.76
CA HIS A 396 -0.98 -0.07 23.60
C HIS A 396 0.14 0.74 22.93
N HIS A 397 0.63 1.77 23.60
CA HIS A 397 1.74 2.58 23.07
C HIS A 397 3.08 1.92 23.41
N ILE A 398 3.71 1.30 22.41
CA ILE A 398 5.02 0.65 22.53
C ILE A 398 5.89 1.13 21.35
N PRO A 399 6.64 2.25 21.49
CA PRO A 399 7.50 2.77 20.43
C PRO A 399 8.42 1.69 19.84
N LEU A 400 8.63 1.72 18.51
CA LEU A 400 9.45 0.71 17.82
C LEU A 400 10.81 0.42 18.51
N PRO A 401 11.59 1.43 18.97
CA PRO A 401 12.86 1.18 19.67
C PRO A 401 12.75 0.41 21.00
N ALA A 402 11.57 0.42 21.63
CA ALA A 402 11.28 -0.28 22.88
C ALA A 402 10.62 -1.66 22.66
N LEU A 403 10.09 -1.93 21.47
CA LEU A 403 9.23 -3.08 21.18
C LEU A 403 9.83 -4.43 21.61
N THR A 404 11.06 -4.71 21.21
CA THR A 404 11.74 -5.99 21.55
C THR A 404 12.03 -6.12 23.05
N GLY A 405 11.97 -5.02 23.80
CA GLY A 405 12.07 -5.00 25.25
C GLY A 405 10.77 -5.19 25.99
N SER A 406 9.66 -4.90 25.31
CA SER A 406 8.30 -4.88 25.85
C SER A 406 7.46 -6.05 25.35
N LEU A 407 8.09 -7.12 24.85
CA LEU A 407 7.36 -8.30 24.37
C LEU A 407 6.48 -8.94 25.45
N ALA A 408 6.88 -8.83 26.72
CA ALA A 408 6.11 -9.34 27.85
C ALA A 408 4.84 -8.52 28.15
N ASP A 409 4.72 -7.32 27.58
CA ASP A 409 3.54 -6.45 27.73
C ASP A 409 2.41 -6.86 26.78
N LEU A 410 2.65 -7.84 25.89
CA LEU A 410 1.69 -8.38 24.92
C LEU A 410 1.48 -9.88 25.16
N ASP A 411 0.26 -10.35 24.94
CA ASP A 411 -0.07 -11.78 24.98
C ASP A 411 0.20 -12.42 23.60
N PRO A 412 1.14 -13.36 23.47
CA PRO A 412 1.41 -14.02 22.19
C PRO A 412 0.30 -14.97 21.71
N ALA A 413 -0.68 -15.31 22.56
CA ALA A 413 -1.81 -16.15 22.18
C ALA A 413 -2.96 -15.36 21.54
N GLU A 414 -2.98 -14.03 21.69
CA GLU A 414 -4.04 -13.16 21.21
C GLU A 414 -3.59 -12.37 19.96
N PRO A 415 -4.50 -12.05 19.02
CA PRO A 415 -4.14 -11.39 17.77
C PRO A 415 -3.59 -9.98 18.02
N VAL A 416 -2.51 -9.63 17.32
CA VAL A 416 -1.85 -8.32 17.42
C VAL A 416 -1.98 -7.56 16.10
N VAL A 417 -2.45 -6.31 16.16
CA VAL A 417 -2.42 -5.40 15.01
C VAL A 417 -1.56 -4.21 15.34
N VAL A 418 -0.51 -4.02 14.53
CA VAL A 418 0.46 -2.94 14.74
C VAL A 418 0.23 -1.82 13.74
N TYR A 419 0.29 -0.57 14.20
CA TYR A 419 0.25 0.59 13.32
C TYR A 419 1.32 1.61 13.70
N CYS A 420 1.71 2.41 12.70
CA CYS A 420 2.55 3.59 12.90
C CYS A 420 1.92 4.79 12.19
N ALA A 421 2.68 5.84 11.85
CA ALA A 421 2.11 7.00 11.16
C ALA A 421 1.59 6.66 9.75
N SER A 422 2.34 5.86 8.98
CA SER A 422 2.12 5.65 7.54
C SER A 422 2.14 4.19 7.06
N GLY A 423 2.51 3.24 7.91
CA GLY A 423 2.57 1.79 7.61
C GLY A 423 3.98 1.17 7.58
N TYR A 424 5.05 1.96 7.38
CA TYR A 424 6.40 1.40 7.22
C TYR A 424 6.97 0.80 8.53
N ARG A 425 6.99 1.57 9.62
CA ARG A 425 7.49 1.09 10.94
C ARG A 425 6.66 -0.04 11.51
N SER A 426 5.36 -0.09 11.18
CA SER A 426 4.47 -1.15 11.61
C SER A 426 4.76 -2.48 10.92
N MET A 427 5.21 -2.50 9.66
CA MET A 427 5.69 -3.75 9.05
C MET A 427 6.95 -4.29 9.75
N ILE A 428 7.91 -3.39 10.07
CA ILE A 428 9.12 -3.76 10.81
C ILE A 428 8.75 -4.36 12.16
N ALA A 429 7.89 -3.68 12.92
CA ALA A 429 7.36 -4.17 14.19
C ALA A 429 6.65 -5.52 14.05
N ALA A 430 5.76 -5.67 13.06
CA ALA A 430 5.01 -6.89 12.85
C ALA A 430 5.93 -8.08 12.53
N SER A 431 6.94 -7.87 11.69
CA SER A 431 7.94 -8.91 11.38
C SER A 431 8.81 -9.27 12.58
N ALA A 432 9.18 -8.30 13.42
CA ALA A 432 9.95 -8.53 14.64
C ALA A 432 9.13 -9.30 15.70
N LEU A 433 7.84 -9.00 15.84
CA LEU A 433 6.92 -9.76 16.70
C LEU A 433 6.76 -11.20 16.21
N ARG A 434 6.55 -11.42 14.91
CA ARG A 434 6.48 -12.77 14.33
C ARG A 434 7.76 -13.57 14.57
N ALA A 435 8.92 -12.95 14.33
CA ALA A 435 10.23 -13.56 14.61
C ALA A 435 10.45 -13.84 16.12
N SER A 436 9.72 -13.15 17.00
CA SER A 436 9.76 -13.33 18.45
C SER A 436 8.68 -14.28 18.98
N GLY A 437 7.91 -14.93 18.11
CA GLY A 437 6.97 -15.99 18.48
C GLY A 437 5.50 -15.58 18.56
N PHE A 438 5.13 -14.40 18.07
CA PHE A 438 3.73 -13.99 17.92
C PHE A 438 3.18 -14.54 16.60
N PRO A 439 2.27 -15.53 16.60
CA PRO A 439 1.85 -16.23 15.39
C PRO A 439 0.82 -15.45 14.55
N ASP A 440 0.05 -14.57 15.18
CA ASP A 440 -1.01 -13.79 14.55
C ASP A 440 -0.75 -12.29 14.71
N VAL A 441 -0.03 -11.73 13.74
CA VAL A 441 0.37 -10.32 13.72
C VAL A 441 0.12 -9.72 12.35
N SER A 442 -0.63 -8.61 12.30
CA SER A 442 -0.86 -7.82 11.08
C SER A 442 -0.37 -6.39 11.23
N ASP A 443 0.01 -5.73 10.13
CA ASP A 443 0.23 -4.27 10.10
C ASP A 443 -0.94 -3.53 9.45
N VAL A 444 -1.09 -2.24 9.76
CA VAL A 444 -2.11 -1.37 9.14
C VAL A 444 -1.52 -0.57 7.99
N ILE A 445 -2.08 -0.77 6.79
CA ILE A 445 -1.74 -0.01 5.59
C ILE A 445 -2.14 1.45 5.78
N GLY A 446 -1.22 2.38 5.48
CA GLY A 446 -1.45 3.81 5.65
C GLY A 446 -1.42 4.31 7.10
N GLY A 447 -1.40 3.41 8.08
CA GLY A 447 -1.23 3.72 9.50
C GLY A 447 -2.27 4.69 10.07
N PHE A 448 -1.84 5.49 11.06
CA PHE A 448 -2.69 6.46 11.75
C PHE A 448 -3.11 7.63 10.85
N ALA A 449 -2.33 7.99 9.84
CA ALA A 449 -2.70 9.04 8.89
C ALA A 449 -3.95 8.65 8.10
N ALA A 450 -4.03 7.39 7.64
CA ALA A 450 -5.23 6.87 6.99
C ALA A 450 -6.43 6.83 7.96
N TRP A 451 -6.20 6.41 9.21
CA TRP A 451 -7.23 6.41 10.25
C TRP A 451 -7.84 7.79 10.51
N GLN A 452 -6.98 8.82 10.63
CA GLN A 452 -7.43 10.21 10.77
C GLN A 452 -8.11 10.74 9.51
N GLY A 453 -7.58 10.40 8.33
CA GLY A 453 -8.16 10.79 7.04
C GLY A 453 -9.58 10.26 6.84
N ALA A 454 -9.91 9.09 7.41
CA ALA A 454 -11.25 8.52 7.40
C ALA A 454 -12.19 9.06 8.50
N GLY A 455 -11.74 10.00 9.34
CA GLY A 455 -12.57 10.61 10.37
C GLY A 455 -12.93 9.68 11.53
N LEU A 456 -12.20 8.58 11.72
CA LEU A 456 -12.45 7.61 12.80
C LEU A 456 -12.04 8.18 14.18
N PRO A 457 -12.67 7.73 15.29
CA PRO A 457 -12.38 8.26 16.62
C PRO A 457 -10.90 8.10 16.99
N SER A 458 -10.34 9.11 17.65
CA SER A 458 -8.98 9.07 18.20
C SER A 458 -8.98 9.54 19.65
N SER A 459 -8.12 8.96 20.47
CA SER A 459 -7.92 9.38 21.86
C SER A 459 -6.84 10.46 21.91
N GLY A 460 -7.10 11.63 22.51
CA GLY A 460 -6.08 12.67 22.76
C GLY A 460 -6.35 14.09 22.25
N GLY A 461 -7.54 14.40 21.72
CA GLY A 461 -8.03 15.79 21.56
C GLY A 461 -9.10 16.08 22.61
N ASP A 462 -9.15 17.30 23.17
CA ASP A 462 -10.09 17.73 24.21
C ASP A 462 -11.50 17.10 24.08
N ALA A 463 -11.72 16.00 24.79
CA ALA A 463 -13.01 15.40 25.03
C ALA A 463 -12.89 14.60 26.33
N ALA A 464 -13.59 15.10 27.34
CA ALA A 464 -13.60 14.60 28.70
C ALA A 464 -13.99 13.12 28.78
N GLU A 465 -13.40 12.44 29.76
CA GLU A 465 -13.92 11.19 30.32
C GLU A 465 -15.44 11.26 30.49
N THR A 466 -16.17 10.39 29.78
CA THR A 466 -17.48 9.95 30.26
C THR A 466 -17.54 8.42 30.20
N ALA A 467 -17.34 7.83 31.37
CA ALA A 467 -17.78 6.47 31.66
C ALA A 467 -19.30 6.40 31.49
N GLY A 468 -19.72 5.70 30.45
CA GLY A 468 -21.12 5.45 30.13
C GLY A 468 -21.23 4.94 28.70
N GLY A 469 -21.10 3.63 28.51
CA GLY A 469 -21.14 3.02 27.18
C GLY A 469 -22.35 3.49 26.38
N THR A 470 -22.12 3.81 25.10
CA THR A 470 -23.16 4.32 24.19
C THR A 470 -24.39 3.42 24.27
N PRO A 471 -25.58 3.96 24.62
CA PRO A 471 -26.78 3.17 24.79
C PRO A 471 -27.06 2.37 23.52
N GLN A 472 -27.15 1.06 23.67
CA GLN A 472 -27.43 0.15 22.57
C GLN A 472 -28.89 -0.28 22.60
N VAL A 473 -29.48 -0.39 21.42
CA VAL A 473 -30.84 -0.87 21.23
C VAL A 473 -30.83 -2.08 20.31
N GLY A 474 -31.57 -3.12 20.69
CA GLY A 474 -31.79 -4.26 19.82
C GLY A 474 -32.64 -3.88 18.60
N PRO A 475 -32.61 -4.67 17.52
CA PRO A 475 -33.23 -4.31 16.23
C PRO A 475 -34.73 -4.00 16.33
N ARG A 476 -35.51 -4.73 17.14
CA ARG A 476 -36.96 -4.45 17.33
C ARG A 476 -37.22 -3.14 18.08
N ALA A 477 -36.38 -2.82 19.07
CA ALA A 477 -36.48 -1.57 19.81
C ALA A 477 -36.03 -0.38 18.93
N ALA A 478 -34.97 -0.56 18.14
CA ALA A 478 -34.53 0.40 17.13
C ALA A 478 -35.66 0.71 16.13
N LYS A 479 -36.34 -0.31 15.60
CA LYS A 479 -37.50 -0.11 14.72
C LYS A 479 -38.64 0.65 15.40
N ALA A 480 -39.00 0.31 16.64
CA ALA A 480 -40.05 1.03 17.38
C ALA A 480 -39.69 2.51 17.57
N MET A 481 -38.43 2.82 17.87
CA MET A 481 -37.95 4.21 17.97
C MET A 481 -38.05 4.96 16.64
N VAL A 482 -37.72 4.30 15.52
CA VAL A 482 -37.82 4.89 14.18
C VAL A 482 -39.29 5.12 13.80
N ASP A 483 -40.18 4.18 14.12
CA ASP A 483 -41.63 4.32 13.91
C ASP A 483 -42.22 5.47 14.76
N ASP A 484 -41.66 5.73 15.95
CA ASP A 484 -42.00 6.86 16.84
C ASP A 484 -41.29 8.19 16.48
N GLY A 485 -40.55 8.24 15.36
CA GLY A 485 -39.99 9.47 14.79
C GLY A 485 -38.48 9.69 14.96
N ALA A 486 -37.72 8.72 15.45
CA ALA A 486 -36.25 8.77 15.47
C ALA A 486 -35.65 8.69 14.05
N LEU A 487 -34.53 9.39 13.82
CA LEU A 487 -33.75 9.26 12.59
C LEU A 487 -32.96 7.95 12.62
N LEU A 488 -33.04 7.14 11.56
CA LEU A 488 -32.14 6.01 11.36
C LEU A 488 -30.98 6.44 10.45
N LEU A 489 -29.77 6.54 10.99
CA LEU A 489 -28.57 6.95 10.27
C LEU A 489 -27.73 5.74 9.92
N ASP A 490 -27.55 5.48 8.63
CA ASP A 490 -26.73 4.36 8.15
C ASP A 490 -25.35 4.87 7.73
N VAL A 491 -24.34 4.37 8.42
CA VAL A 491 -22.95 4.83 8.30
C VAL A 491 -22.08 3.88 7.48
N ARG A 492 -22.71 2.90 6.83
CA ARG A 492 -22.04 2.01 5.88
C ARG A 492 -21.67 2.76 4.61
N GLU A 493 -20.74 2.19 3.86
CA GLU A 493 -20.34 2.74 2.58
C GLU A 493 -21.50 2.63 1.55
N PRO A 494 -21.49 3.46 0.49
CA PRO A 494 -22.58 3.50 -0.49
C PRO A 494 -22.91 2.14 -1.11
N ASP A 495 -21.93 1.27 -1.30
CA ASP A 495 -22.10 -0.10 -1.84
C ASP A 495 -22.84 -1.04 -0.88
N GLU A 496 -22.49 -0.99 0.41
CA GLU A 496 -23.18 -1.73 1.47
C GLU A 496 -24.62 -1.23 1.67
N TRP A 497 -24.83 0.09 1.59
CA TRP A 497 -26.14 0.75 1.63
C TRP A 497 -27.02 0.38 0.42
N CYS A 498 -26.43 0.35 -0.77
CA CYS A 498 -27.11 0.05 -2.02
C CYS A 498 -27.57 -1.41 -2.11
N THR A 499 -26.86 -2.33 -1.45
CA THR A 499 -27.24 -3.76 -1.40
C THR A 499 -28.58 -3.95 -0.68
N GLU A 500 -28.68 -3.43 0.53
CA GLU A 500 -29.90 -3.41 1.34
C GLU A 500 -29.71 -2.43 2.50
N HIS A 501 -30.78 -1.75 2.91
CA HIS A 501 -30.77 -0.90 4.10
C HIS A 501 -32.11 -0.91 4.81
N ALA A 502 -32.16 -0.45 6.05
CA ALA A 502 -33.42 -0.35 6.77
C ALA A 502 -34.33 0.76 6.17
N PRO A 503 -35.65 0.56 6.07
CA PRO A 503 -36.59 1.58 5.59
C PRO A 503 -36.47 2.88 6.37
N ALA A 504 -36.60 4.01 5.65
CA ALA A 504 -36.47 5.35 6.20
C ALA A 504 -35.08 5.70 6.81
N ALA A 505 -34.07 4.85 6.60
CA ALA A 505 -32.71 5.21 6.94
C ALA A 505 -32.17 6.32 6.02
N VAL A 506 -31.22 7.10 6.53
CA VAL A 506 -30.48 8.13 5.79
C VAL A 506 -29.05 7.67 5.68
N SER A 507 -28.52 7.58 4.46
CA SER A 507 -27.13 7.22 4.21
C SER A 507 -26.20 8.40 4.47
N MET A 508 -25.22 8.18 5.34
CA MET A 508 -24.12 9.10 5.58
C MET A 508 -22.89 8.26 5.95
N PRO A 509 -22.07 7.84 4.96
CA PRO A 509 -20.91 6.99 5.19
C PRO A 509 -20.03 7.52 6.31
N VAL A 510 -19.40 6.64 7.08
CA VAL A 510 -18.67 7.00 8.32
C VAL A 510 -17.72 8.18 8.14
N GLY A 511 -16.95 8.22 7.04
CA GLY A 511 -16.00 9.29 6.75
C GLY A 511 -16.64 10.64 6.40
N ARG A 512 -17.95 10.69 6.14
CA ARG A 512 -18.72 11.91 5.84
C ARG A 512 -19.50 12.45 7.03
N VAL A 513 -19.64 11.67 8.11
CA VAL A 513 -20.51 12.04 9.24
C VAL A 513 -20.04 13.32 9.91
N ARG A 514 -18.74 13.48 10.11
CA ARG A 514 -18.17 14.67 10.77
C ARG A 514 -18.41 15.94 9.95
N ASP A 515 -18.20 15.88 8.65
CA ASP A 515 -18.33 17.05 7.76
C ASP A 515 -19.79 17.45 7.53
N ARG A 516 -20.71 16.49 7.63
CA ARG A 516 -22.15 16.67 7.36
C ARG A 516 -23.02 16.63 8.61
N GLN A 517 -22.43 16.71 9.80
CA GLN A 517 -23.15 16.67 11.07
C GLN A 517 -24.20 17.79 11.22
N SER A 518 -24.03 18.92 10.52
CA SER A 518 -25.00 20.03 10.51
C SER A 518 -26.32 19.68 9.83
N GLU A 519 -26.36 18.62 9.02
CA GLU A 519 -27.55 18.10 8.36
C GLU A 519 -28.39 17.20 9.28
N LEU A 520 -27.85 16.79 10.44
CA LEU A 520 -28.52 15.90 11.38
C LEU A 520 -29.46 16.68 12.30
N PRO A 521 -30.65 16.12 12.62
CA PRO A 521 -31.62 16.78 13.48
C PRO A 521 -31.14 16.81 14.93
N ARG A 522 -31.34 17.95 15.61
CA ARG A 522 -31.01 18.12 17.04
C ARG A 522 -32.19 17.91 17.98
N ASP A 523 -33.41 17.86 17.44
CA ASP A 523 -34.68 17.80 18.15
C ASP A 523 -35.27 16.39 18.27
N ARG A 524 -34.61 15.37 17.73
CA ARG A 524 -35.04 13.96 17.79
C ARG A 524 -33.86 13.00 17.88
N ARG A 525 -34.14 11.81 18.41
CA ARG A 525 -33.16 10.72 18.60
C ARG A 525 -32.62 10.21 17.27
N ILE A 526 -31.34 9.81 17.25
CA ILE A 526 -30.65 9.21 16.11
C ILE A 526 -30.24 7.77 16.45
N VAL A 527 -30.78 6.79 15.73
CA VAL A 527 -30.34 5.39 15.77
C VAL A 527 -29.28 5.22 14.70
N VAL A 528 -28.05 4.83 15.07
CA VAL A 528 -26.96 4.64 14.10
C VAL A 528 -26.81 3.16 13.78
N VAL A 529 -26.71 2.81 12.50
CA VAL A 529 -26.59 1.43 12.02
C VAL A 529 -25.41 1.28 11.07
N CYS A 530 -24.65 0.18 11.24
CA CYS A 530 -23.67 -0.28 10.26
C CYS A 530 -23.90 -1.77 9.94
N ARG A 531 -22.96 -2.49 9.33
CA ARG A 531 -23.15 -3.91 9.00
C ARG A 531 -23.35 -4.77 10.24
N SER A 532 -22.41 -4.71 11.18
CA SER A 532 -22.33 -5.58 12.36
C SER A 532 -22.51 -4.85 13.70
N GLY A 533 -22.62 -3.53 13.70
CA GLY A 533 -22.82 -2.70 14.90
C GLY A 533 -21.55 -2.03 15.45
N GLY A 534 -20.35 -2.40 14.96
CA GLY A 534 -19.07 -1.83 15.44
C GLY A 534 -18.85 -0.38 14.98
N ARG A 535 -18.84 -0.14 13.66
CA ARG A 535 -18.70 1.22 13.09
C ARG A 535 -19.78 2.18 13.59
N SER A 536 -21.03 1.72 13.71
CA SER A 536 -22.12 2.54 14.21
C SER A 536 -22.02 2.85 15.70
N ALA A 537 -21.40 1.98 16.51
CA ALA A 537 -21.10 2.29 17.92
C ALA A 537 -20.11 3.46 18.03
N ALA A 538 -19.06 3.43 17.22
CA ALA A 538 -18.08 4.51 17.15
C ALA A 538 -18.73 5.84 16.73
N VAL A 539 -19.55 5.84 15.67
CA VAL A 539 -20.26 7.04 15.22
C VAL A 539 -21.29 7.53 16.23
N ALA A 540 -22.08 6.65 16.84
CA ALA A 540 -23.07 7.03 17.84
C ALA A 540 -22.41 7.70 19.06
N THR A 541 -21.23 7.24 19.47
CA THR A 541 -20.44 7.88 20.54
C THR A 541 -20.04 9.29 20.14
N SER A 542 -19.46 9.46 18.94
CA SER A 542 -19.06 10.76 18.41
C SER A 542 -20.21 11.76 18.29
N LEU A 543 -21.40 11.31 17.86
CA LEU A 543 -22.59 12.16 17.79
C LEU A 543 -23.06 12.61 19.19
N ARG A 544 -22.97 11.74 20.21
CA ARG A 544 -23.33 12.12 21.59
C ARG A 544 -22.40 13.17 22.16
N GLU A 545 -21.09 13.05 21.90
CA GLU A 545 -20.09 14.06 22.26
C GLU A 545 -20.38 15.41 21.58
N ALA A 546 -20.90 15.39 20.35
CA ALA A 546 -21.36 16.58 19.61
C ALA A 546 -22.76 17.10 20.04
N GLY A 547 -23.33 16.55 21.11
CA GLY A 547 -24.60 16.97 21.73
C GLY A 547 -25.86 16.42 21.08
N PHE A 548 -25.77 15.36 20.27
CA PHE A 548 -26.95 14.67 19.70
C PHE A 548 -27.46 13.56 20.63
N ASP A 549 -28.77 13.32 20.64
CA ASP A 549 -29.34 12.13 21.28
C ASP A 549 -29.18 10.91 20.37
N ALA A 550 -28.00 10.27 20.36
CA ALA A 550 -27.71 9.11 19.52
C ALA A 550 -27.62 7.78 20.30
N VAL A 551 -28.04 6.68 19.67
CA VAL A 551 -27.99 5.30 20.19
C VAL A 551 -27.49 4.35 19.10
N ASN A 552 -26.75 3.30 19.47
CA ASN A 552 -26.23 2.31 18.52
C ASN A 552 -27.23 1.18 18.31
N LEU A 553 -27.39 0.73 17.05
CA LEU A 553 -28.12 -0.48 16.72
C LEU A 553 -27.22 -1.71 16.96
N ALA A 554 -27.50 -2.44 18.04
CA ALA A 554 -26.73 -3.62 18.42
C ALA A 554 -26.80 -4.71 17.34
N GLY A 555 -25.64 -5.14 16.84
CA GLY A 555 -25.53 -6.14 15.78
C GLY A 555 -25.80 -5.63 14.36
N GLY A 556 -26.03 -4.32 14.18
CA GLY A 556 -26.15 -3.67 12.87
C GLY A 556 -27.26 -4.22 11.97
N MET A 557 -27.09 -4.05 10.66
CA MET A 557 -28.00 -4.60 9.65
C MET A 557 -28.06 -6.13 9.68
N CYS A 558 -27.00 -6.83 10.10
CA CYS A 558 -27.03 -8.27 10.29
C CYS A 558 -28.08 -8.68 11.35
N ALA A 559 -28.12 -7.99 12.50
CA ALA A 559 -29.13 -8.24 13.53
C ALA A 559 -30.52 -7.74 13.12
N TRP A 560 -30.60 -6.64 12.37
CA TRP A 560 -31.85 -6.15 11.77
C TRP A 560 -32.50 -7.21 10.86
N ALA A 561 -31.71 -7.79 9.96
CA ALA A 561 -32.14 -8.85 9.07
C ALA A 561 -32.47 -10.15 9.83
N ALA A 562 -31.62 -10.58 10.77
CA ALA A 562 -31.85 -11.76 11.60
C ALA A 562 -33.13 -11.67 12.45
N ALA A 563 -33.54 -10.45 12.82
CA ALA A 563 -34.79 -10.20 13.53
C ALA A 563 -36.05 -10.24 12.63
N GLY A 564 -35.89 -10.46 11.33
CA GLY A 564 -36.97 -10.49 10.33
C GLY A 564 -37.59 -9.12 10.05
N LEU A 565 -36.85 -8.04 10.32
CA LEU A 565 -37.34 -6.68 10.11
C LEU A 565 -37.21 -6.27 8.64
N PRO A 566 -38.12 -5.42 8.13
CA PRO A 566 -38.14 -5.05 6.73
C PRO A 566 -36.85 -4.35 6.34
N VAL A 567 -36.35 -4.64 5.15
CA VAL A 567 -35.25 -3.93 4.49
C VAL A 567 -35.77 -3.31 3.21
N VAL A 568 -35.33 -2.10 2.90
CA VAL A 568 -35.42 -1.55 1.54
C VAL A 568 -34.24 -2.12 0.78
N SER A 569 -34.55 -3.10 -0.06
CA SER A 569 -33.71 -3.44 -1.20
C SER A 569 -34.20 -2.56 -2.35
N ARG A 570 -33.31 -1.81 -3.00
CA ARG A 570 -33.73 -0.94 -4.12
C ARG A 570 -34.19 -1.77 -5.32
N GLY A 571 -35.49 -2.03 -5.38
CA GLY A 571 -36.21 -2.16 -6.64
C GLY A 571 -36.42 -0.76 -7.23
N GLY A 572 -35.52 -0.34 -8.13
CA GLY A 572 -35.60 0.93 -8.86
C GLY A 572 -34.41 1.87 -8.59
N GLY A 573 -33.44 1.89 -9.53
CA GLY A 573 -32.31 2.83 -9.55
C GLY A 573 -30.90 2.23 -9.69
N SER A 574 -30.78 0.92 -9.96
CA SER A 574 -29.49 0.20 -10.06
C SER A 574 -28.70 0.44 -11.35
N GLY A 575 -29.18 1.29 -12.26
CA GLY A 575 -28.60 1.37 -13.60
C GLY A 575 -28.72 0.05 -14.39
N LEU A 576 -29.49 -0.93 -13.90
CA LEU A 576 -29.71 -2.23 -14.52
C LEU A 576 -31.18 -2.40 -14.93
N VAL A 577 -31.43 -3.05 -16.06
CA VAL A 577 -32.74 -3.43 -16.58
C VAL A 577 -32.90 -4.93 -16.42
N VAL A 578 -33.85 -5.35 -15.57
CA VAL A 578 -34.09 -6.76 -15.25
C VAL A 578 -34.93 -7.41 -16.35
N HIS A 579 -34.44 -8.51 -16.92
CA HIS A 579 -35.14 -9.35 -17.89
C HIS A 579 -35.75 -10.60 -17.25
N ARG A 580 -35.10 -11.11 -16.20
CA ARG A 580 -35.55 -12.27 -15.41
C ARG A 580 -35.07 -12.12 -13.98
N GLU A 581 -35.93 -12.39 -13.01
CA GLU A 581 -35.60 -12.29 -11.58
C GLU A 581 -34.92 -13.56 -11.05
N ASP A 582 -35.38 -14.74 -11.48
CA ASP A 582 -34.79 -16.03 -11.09
C ASP A 582 -34.65 -17.00 -12.28
N PRO A 583 -33.43 -17.45 -12.61
CA PRO A 583 -32.18 -16.88 -12.13
C PRO A 583 -31.99 -15.45 -12.66
N LEU A 584 -31.35 -14.60 -11.86
CA LEU A 584 -31.22 -13.17 -12.17
C LEU A 584 -30.52 -12.96 -13.52
N ASN A 585 -31.19 -12.25 -14.42
CA ASN A 585 -30.63 -11.77 -15.67
C ASN A 585 -31.03 -10.30 -15.86
N CYS A 586 -30.03 -9.42 -15.91
CA CYS A 586 -30.22 -7.99 -16.09
C CYS A 586 -29.14 -7.39 -16.97
N GLU A 587 -29.51 -6.38 -17.77
CA GLU A 587 -28.60 -5.64 -18.64
C GLU A 587 -28.26 -4.28 -18.03
N THR A 588 -27.11 -3.73 -18.36
CA THR A 588 -26.73 -2.36 -18.00
C THR A 588 -27.54 -1.35 -18.82
N SER A 589 -28.08 -0.33 -18.18
CA SER A 589 -28.71 0.80 -18.84
C SER A 589 -27.71 1.50 -19.77
N LEU A 590 -28.15 1.89 -20.97
CA LEU A 590 -27.27 2.54 -21.95
C LEU A 590 -26.61 3.81 -21.43
N LEU A 591 -27.29 4.57 -20.57
CA LEU A 591 -26.73 5.78 -19.97
C LEU A 591 -25.51 5.49 -19.08
N GLU A 592 -25.46 4.31 -18.46
CA GLU A 592 -24.42 3.90 -17.52
C GLU A 592 -23.17 3.37 -18.24
N LEU A 593 -23.24 3.14 -19.56
CA LEU A 593 -22.08 2.73 -20.35
C LEU A 593 -21.05 3.86 -20.50
N VAL A 594 -21.46 5.11 -20.26
CA VAL A 594 -20.60 6.29 -20.21
C VAL A 594 -20.56 6.84 -18.78
N GLY A 595 -19.38 6.89 -18.16
CA GLY A 595 -19.12 7.38 -16.79
C GLY A 595 -17.71 7.09 -16.25
N GLY A 596 -17.01 6.05 -16.71
CA GLY A 596 -15.57 5.77 -16.51
C GLY A 596 -15.07 4.60 -17.37
N VAL A 597 -13.76 4.29 -17.33
CA VAL A 597 -13.20 3.12 -18.07
C VAL A 597 -13.74 1.81 -17.48
N VAL A 598 -13.77 1.70 -16.15
CA VAL A 598 -14.37 0.60 -15.41
C VAL A 598 -15.72 1.01 -14.81
N MET A 599 -16.65 0.05 -14.75
CA MET A 599 -18.00 0.25 -14.24
C MET A 599 -18.10 -0.23 -12.79
N PRO A 600 -18.85 0.47 -11.93
CA PRO A 600 -19.22 -0.03 -10.61
C PRO A 600 -19.81 -1.45 -10.68
N ALA A 601 -19.41 -2.30 -9.74
CA ALA A 601 -19.80 -3.71 -9.73
C ALA A 601 -21.32 -3.94 -9.61
N ASP A 602 -22.03 -3.02 -8.95
CA ASP A 602 -23.49 -3.02 -8.76
C ASP A 602 -24.27 -2.62 -10.03
N ARG A 603 -23.58 -2.04 -11.03
CA ARG A 603 -24.13 -1.69 -12.36
C ARG A 603 -23.73 -2.68 -13.44
N PHE A 604 -22.86 -3.64 -13.12
CA PHE A 604 -22.36 -4.62 -14.08
C PHE A 604 -23.46 -5.64 -14.44
N TYR A 605 -23.71 -5.86 -15.73
CA TYR A 605 -24.79 -6.75 -16.19
C TYR A 605 -24.65 -8.16 -15.59
N VAL A 606 -25.78 -8.79 -15.28
CA VAL A 606 -25.81 -10.15 -14.71
C VAL A 606 -26.44 -11.09 -15.72
N ARG A 607 -25.75 -12.19 -16.01
CA ARG A 607 -26.32 -13.32 -16.76
C ARG A 607 -26.09 -14.62 -15.99
N ASN A 608 -27.18 -15.28 -15.61
CA ASN A 608 -27.19 -16.55 -14.88
C ASN A 608 -28.06 -17.58 -15.60
N HIS A 609 -27.52 -18.78 -15.84
CA HIS A 609 -28.29 -19.90 -16.42
C HIS A 609 -29.10 -20.64 -15.36
N PHE A 610 -28.54 -20.73 -14.15
CA PHE A 610 -29.09 -21.44 -13.02
C PHE A 610 -29.07 -20.53 -11.78
N THR A 611 -29.68 -21.00 -10.70
CA THR A 611 -29.69 -20.30 -9.41
C THR A 611 -28.27 -20.03 -8.93
N THR A 612 -28.03 -18.83 -8.41
CA THR A 612 -26.73 -18.40 -7.91
C THR A 612 -26.30 -19.24 -6.71
N PRO A 613 -25.20 -20.02 -6.81
CA PRO A 613 -24.68 -20.77 -5.68
C PRO A 613 -24.04 -19.82 -4.66
N VAL A 614 -24.15 -20.17 -3.38
CA VAL A 614 -23.45 -19.49 -2.29
C VAL A 614 -22.30 -20.39 -1.86
N LEU A 615 -21.08 -19.97 -2.17
CA LEU A 615 -19.86 -20.65 -1.79
C LEU A 615 -19.24 -19.92 -0.62
N ASP A 616 -18.89 -20.65 0.43
CA ASP A 616 -18.12 -20.13 1.56
C ASP A 616 -16.66 -19.91 1.11
N PRO A 617 -16.14 -18.67 1.11
CA PRO A 617 -14.75 -18.39 0.73
C PRO A 617 -13.71 -19.10 1.59
N GLU A 618 -13.99 -19.38 2.87
CA GLU A 618 -13.06 -20.05 3.79
C GLU A 618 -12.96 -21.55 3.52
N LEU A 619 -14.04 -22.15 3.02
CA LEU A 619 -14.11 -23.58 2.67
C LEU A 619 -13.92 -23.83 1.17
N TYR A 620 -13.75 -22.78 0.38
CA TYR A 620 -13.66 -22.85 -1.06
C TYR A 620 -12.40 -23.58 -1.51
N GLN A 621 -12.54 -24.43 -2.53
CA GLN A 621 -11.44 -25.11 -3.19
C GLN A 621 -11.67 -25.19 -4.70
N LEU A 622 -10.66 -24.77 -5.46
CA LEU A 622 -10.52 -25.00 -6.89
C LEU A 622 -9.73 -26.28 -7.13
N THR A 623 -10.27 -27.21 -7.90
CA THR A 623 -9.54 -28.41 -8.32
C THR A 623 -9.01 -28.26 -9.74
N VAL A 624 -7.76 -28.66 -9.98
CA VAL A 624 -7.13 -28.65 -11.31
C VAL A 624 -6.66 -30.07 -11.62
N THR A 625 -7.30 -30.74 -12.57
CA THR A 625 -7.17 -32.20 -12.77
C THR A 625 -7.11 -32.59 -14.25
N GLY A 626 -7.01 -33.90 -14.54
CA GLY A 626 -7.03 -34.44 -15.89
C GLY A 626 -5.64 -34.73 -16.46
N ALA A 627 -5.43 -34.43 -17.75
CA ALA A 627 -4.24 -34.70 -18.55
C ALA A 627 -3.05 -33.78 -18.20
N LEU A 628 -2.69 -33.81 -16.91
CA LEU A 628 -1.68 -33.00 -16.24
C LEU A 628 -0.65 -33.90 -15.56
N ARG A 629 0.56 -33.41 -15.39
CA ARG A 629 1.63 -34.11 -14.65
C ARG A 629 1.38 -34.06 -13.14
N ARG A 630 0.80 -32.96 -12.65
CA ARG A 630 0.56 -32.71 -11.24
C ARG A 630 -0.82 -32.07 -11.04
N PRO A 631 -1.84 -32.83 -10.60
CA PRO A 631 -3.11 -32.25 -10.18
C PRO A 631 -2.92 -31.26 -9.03
N LEU A 632 -3.70 -30.18 -9.02
CA LEU A 632 -3.69 -29.15 -7.98
C LEU A 632 -5.03 -29.09 -7.26
N ARG A 633 -4.99 -28.69 -5.99
CA ARG A 633 -6.14 -28.24 -5.22
C ARG A 633 -5.72 -26.92 -4.59
N LEU A 634 -6.42 -25.86 -4.92
CA LEU A 634 -6.07 -24.49 -4.56
C LEU A 634 -7.25 -23.92 -3.77
N ASP A 635 -7.05 -23.58 -2.51
CA ASP A 635 -8.03 -22.80 -1.77
C ASP A 635 -7.95 -21.30 -2.17
N LEU A 636 -8.81 -20.45 -1.59
CA LEU A 636 -8.79 -19.03 -1.92
C LEU A 636 -7.49 -18.35 -1.46
N ARG A 637 -6.87 -18.82 -0.38
CA ARG A 637 -5.59 -18.30 0.12
C ARG A 637 -4.46 -18.69 -0.83
N ASP A 638 -4.44 -19.92 -1.35
CA ASP A 638 -3.50 -20.37 -2.36
C ASP A 638 -3.57 -19.47 -3.60
N LEU A 639 -4.77 -19.20 -4.10
CA LEU A 639 -4.97 -18.32 -5.26
C LEU A 639 -4.51 -16.88 -4.99
N ASN A 640 -4.76 -16.33 -3.80
CA ASN A 640 -4.27 -14.99 -3.41
C ASN A 640 -2.75 -14.93 -3.24
N ASN A 641 -2.10 -16.06 -2.91
CA ASN A 641 -0.64 -16.15 -2.75
C ASN A 641 0.08 -16.46 -4.08
N MET A 642 -0.64 -16.84 -5.14
CA MET A 642 -0.07 -17.06 -6.47
C MET A 642 0.18 -15.71 -7.18
N PRO A 643 1.16 -15.61 -8.10
CA PRO A 643 1.38 -14.40 -8.88
C PRO A 643 0.11 -13.96 -9.60
N ALA A 644 -0.46 -12.84 -9.15
CA ALA A 644 -1.69 -12.28 -9.70
C ALA A 644 -1.39 -11.12 -10.65
N GLN A 645 -2.31 -10.88 -11.57
CA GLN A 645 -2.28 -9.75 -12.50
C GLN A 645 -3.65 -9.08 -12.51
N SER A 646 -3.64 -7.77 -12.71
CA SER A 646 -4.85 -6.99 -12.99
C SER A 646 -4.94 -6.66 -14.47
N LEU A 647 -6.10 -6.87 -15.07
CA LEU A 647 -6.40 -6.39 -16.42
C LEU A 647 -7.81 -5.82 -16.52
N ILE A 648 -7.99 -4.82 -17.38
CA ILE A 648 -9.30 -4.23 -17.68
C ILE A 648 -9.89 -4.95 -18.89
N ALA A 649 -11.08 -5.55 -18.74
CA ALA A 649 -11.76 -6.26 -19.81
C ALA A 649 -13.26 -5.97 -19.87
N THR A 650 -13.75 -5.79 -21.11
CA THR A 650 -15.17 -5.79 -21.44
C THR A 650 -15.68 -7.21 -21.54
N LEU A 651 -16.70 -7.54 -20.76
CA LEU A 651 -17.46 -8.77 -20.93
C LEU A 651 -18.75 -8.46 -21.67
N GLU A 652 -19.04 -9.23 -22.72
CA GLU A 652 -20.28 -9.12 -23.49
C GLU A 652 -20.98 -10.49 -23.55
N CYS A 653 -22.29 -10.52 -23.29
CA CYS A 653 -23.12 -11.70 -23.51
C CYS A 653 -23.24 -11.99 -25.01
N ALA A 654 -23.09 -13.26 -25.42
CA ALA A 654 -23.28 -13.66 -26.82
C ALA A 654 -24.66 -13.29 -27.39
N GLY A 655 -25.69 -13.20 -26.53
CA GLY A 655 -27.04 -12.79 -26.91
C GLY A 655 -27.27 -11.29 -26.91
N ASN A 656 -26.26 -10.44 -26.65
CA ASN A 656 -26.42 -9.00 -26.66
C ASN A 656 -26.89 -8.53 -28.04
N GLY A 657 -28.04 -7.85 -28.11
CA GLY A 657 -28.73 -7.46 -29.34
C GLY A 657 -29.74 -8.49 -29.86
N ARG A 658 -30.08 -9.56 -29.12
CA ARG A 658 -31.02 -10.59 -29.56
C ARG A 658 -32.38 -10.02 -29.97
N SER A 659 -32.86 -8.98 -29.29
CA SER A 659 -34.15 -8.36 -29.60
C SER A 659 -34.20 -7.69 -30.98
N GLN A 660 -33.08 -7.61 -31.70
CA GLN A 660 -32.96 -6.97 -33.02
C GLN A 660 -33.02 -7.97 -34.18
N PHE A 661 -33.09 -9.27 -33.91
CA PHE A 661 -33.19 -10.28 -34.96
C PHE A 661 -34.60 -10.33 -35.53
N ASP A 662 -34.69 -10.33 -36.86
CA ASP A 662 -35.93 -10.53 -37.61
C ASP A 662 -35.75 -11.70 -38.59
N PRO A 663 -36.55 -12.78 -38.50
CA PRO A 663 -37.61 -13.01 -37.51
C PRO A 663 -37.07 -13.17 -36.07
N PRO A 664 -37.91 -12.94 -35.04
CA PRO A 664 -37.50 -13.12 -33.63
C PRO A 664 -37.04 -14.54 -33.32
N VAL A 665 -36.11 -14.66 -32.37
CA VAL A 665 -35.47 -15.92 -31.97
C VAL A 665 -35.59 -16.17 -30.46
N GLU A 666 -35.61 -17.43 -30.06
CA GLU A 666 -35.80 -17.84 -28.65
C GLU A 666 -34.62 -17.46 -27.73
N GLY A 667 -34.94 -17.23 -26.45
CA GLY A 667 -34.00 -16.90 -25.37
C GLY A 667 -34.28 -15.54 -24.72
N GLU A 668 -33.45 -15.13 -23.74
CA GLU A 668 -33.51 -13.78 -23.13
C GLU A 668 -33.45 -12.69 -24.20
N GLN A 669 -34.45 -11.81 -24.23
CA GLN A 669 -34.57 -10.75 -25.22
C GLN A 669 -33.72 -9.53 -24.83
N TRP A 670 -32.41 -9.74 -24.76
CA TRP A 670 -31.42 -8.70 -24.51
C TRP A 670 -31.54 -7.58 -25.53
N ARG A 671 -31.51 -6.34 -25.04
CA ARG A 671 -31.34 -5.15 -25.88
C ARG A 671 -29.84 -4.97 -26.12
N TYR A 672 -29.28 -3.79 -25.85
CA TYR A 672 -27.89 -3.47 -26.12
C TYR A 672 -26.99 -3.48 -24.87
N GLY A 673 -27.59 -3.60 -23.68
CA GLY A 673 -26.93 -3.41 -22.39
C GLY A 673 -26.25 -4.65 -21.80
N ALA A 674 -26.24 -5.79 -22.49
CA ALA A 674 -25.65 -7.03 -21.96
C ALA A 674 -24.12 -7.04 -22.13
N ALA A 675 -23.48 -5.92 -21.79
CA ALA A 675 -22.05 -5.68 -21.81
C ALA A 675 -21.63 -4.70 -20.70
N SER A 676 -20.49 -4.96 -20.07
CA SER A 676 -19.90 -4.10 -19.03
C SER A 676 -18.38 -4.30 -18.98
N THR A 677 -17.65 -3.28 -18.50
CA THR A 677 -16.20 -3.30 -18.34
C THR A 677 -15.82 -3.20 -16.86
N ALA A 678 -14.85 -4.00 -16.43
CA ALA A 678 -14.28 -3.95 -15.08
C ALA A 678 -12.78 -4.25 -15.11
N GLU A 679 -12.09 -3.88 -14.04
CA GLU A 679 -10.76 -4.40 -13.74
C GLU A 679 -10.93 -5.75 -13.04
N TRP A 680 -10.14 -6.73 -13.45
CA TRP A 680 -10.16 -8.09 -12.90
C TRP A 680 -8.78 -8.44 -12.38
N THR A 681 -8.71 -8.87 -11.12
CA THR A 681 -7.47 -9.31 -10.49
C THR A 681 -7.54 -10.80 -10.21
N GLY A 682 -6.53 -11.52 -10.68
CA GLY A 682 -6.50 -12.98 -10.62
C GLY A 682 -5.17 -13.58 -11.03
N VAL A 683 -5.07 -14.90 -10.89
CA VAL A 683 -3.92 -15.67 -11.34
C VAL A 683 -4.05 -15.92 -12.85
N PRO A 684 -3.02 -15.65 -13.68
CA PRO A 684 -3.03 -16.07 -15.07
C PRO A 684 -3.29 -17.57 -15.20
N LEU A 685 -4.19 -17.96 -16.12
CA LEU A 685 -4.50 -19.36 -16.35
C LEU A 685 -3.25 -20.14 -16.76
N THR A 686 -2.37 -19.53 -17.54
CA THR A 686 -1.06 -20.08 -17.92
C THR A 686 -0.23 -20.45 -16.70
N GLU A 687 -0.19 -19.61 -15.68
CA GLU A 687 0.53 -19.86 -14.43
C GLU A 687 -0.01 -21.11 -13.69
N ILE A 688 -1.33 -21.31 -13.68
CA ILE A 688 -1.96 -22.51 -13.10
C ILE A 688 -1.63 -23.75 -13.93
N LEU A 689 -1.74 -23.66 -15.25
CA LEU A 689 -1.47 -24.78 -16.16
C LEU A 689 0.02 -25.16 -16.18
N ASP A 690 0.93 -24.20 -16.05
CA ASP A 690 2.37 -24.43 -15.98
C ASP A 690 2.75 -25.14 -14.68
N ARG A 691 2.18 -24.73 -13.55
CA ARG A 691 2.35 -25.42 -12.25
C ARG A 691 1.81 -26.85 -12.27
N ALA A 692 0.69 -27.06 -12.96
CA ALA A 692 0.10 -28.39 -13.10
C ALA A 692 0.82 -29.26 -14.15
N GLY A 693 1.48 -28.63 -15.12
CA GLY A 693 2.25 -29.25 -16.19
C GLY A 693 1.40 -30.04 -17.19
N LEU A 694 1.05 -29.44 -18.32
CA LEU A 694 0.31 -30.11 -19.40
C LEU A 694 1.06 -31.38 -19.91
N THR A 695 0.30 -32.44 -20.18
CA THR A 695 0.82 -33.63 -20.88
C THR A 695 0.73 -33.46 -22.40
N ALA A 696 1.50 -34.26 -23.15
CA ALA A 696 1.52 -34.17 -24.61
C ALA A 696 0.18 -34.48 -25.30
N GLY A 697 -0.73 -35.18 -24.61
CA GLY A 697 -2.07 -35.49 -25.10
C GLY A 697 -3.14 -34.45 -24.76
N ALA A 698 -2.81 -33.38 -24.03
CA ALA A 698 -3.77 -32.35 -23.65
C ALA A 698 -4.36 -31.64 -24.88
N HIS A 699 -5.68 -31.58 -24.97
CA HIS A 699 -6.42 -30.99 -26.08
C HIS A 699 -7.26 -29.78 -25.64
N ASP A 700 -8.18 -29.98 -24.68
CA ASP A 700 -9.08 -28.93 -24.16
C ASP A 700 -8.87 -28.74 -22.66
N VAL A 701 -9.07 -27.51 -22.20
CA VAL A 701 -9.15 -27.12 -20.79
C VAL A 701 -10.61 -26.80 -20.48
N VAL A 702 -11.26 -27.63 -19.68
CA VAL A 702 -12.66 -27.53 -19.27
C VAL A 702 -12.75 -26.78 -17.95
N PHE A 703 -13.69 -25.84 -17.85
CA PHE A 703 -13.96 -25.01 -16.69
C PHE A 703 -15.38 -25.26 -16.21
N ARG A 704 -15.57 -25.56 -14.93
CA ARG A 704 -16.87 -25.89 -14.34
C ARG A 704 -17.24 -24.96 -13.21
N GLY A 705 -18.43 -24.38 -13.33
CA GLY A 705 -19.07 -23.63 -12.26
C GLY A 705 -19.75 -24.54 -11.24
N ALA A 706 -19.95 -24.02 -10.03
CA ALA A 706 -20.76 -24.67 -8.99
C ALA A 706 -22.27 -24.67 -9.32
N ASP A 707 -22.70 -23.84 -10.28
CA ASP A 707 -24.10 -23.72 -10.66
C ASP A 707 -24.54 -24.86 -11.60
N ALA A 708 -25.74 -25.40 -11.33
CA ALA A 708 -26.31 -26.52 -12.08
C ALA A 708 -27.84 -26.42 -12.11
N GLY A 709 -28.44 -27.02 -13.14
CA GLY A 709 -29.89 -27.11 -13.25
C GLY A 709 -30.34 -27.98 -14.41
N LEU A 710 -31.65 -28.16 -14.53
CA LEU A 710 -32.25 -28.88 -15.65
C LEU A 710 -32.24 -27.99 -16.90
N VAL A 711 -31.91 -28.59 -18.05
CA VAL A 711 -31.97 -27.97 -19.36
C VAL A 711 -32.84 -28.82 -20.29
N ASP A 712 -33.37 -28.21 -21.35
CA ASP A 712 -34.26 -28.90 -22.28
C ASP A 712 -33.62 -30.17 -22.86
N GLY A 713 -34.33 -31.29 -22.71
CA GLY A 713 -33.89 -32.60 -23.18
C GLY A 713 -32.92 -33.34 -22.25
N ALA A 714 -32.51 -32.77 -21.12
CA ALA A 714 -31.67 -33.44 -20.13
C ALA A 714 -32.51 -34.22 -19.10
N VAL A 715 -32.11 -35.46 -18.81
CA VAL A 715 -32.75 -36.32 -17.78
C VAL A 715 -32.19 -36.12 -16.37
N ALA A 716 -31.12 -35.33 -16.24
CA ALA A 716 -30.46 -35.00 -14.98
C ALA A 716 -29.91 -33.57 -15.03
N PRO A 717 -29.68 -32.90 -13.88
CA PRO A 717 -29.08 -31.57 -13.83
C PRO A 717 -27.72 -31.53 -14.54
N VAL A 718 -27.50 -30.47 -15.32
CA VAL A 718 -26.24 -30.20 -16.02
C VAL A 718 -25.57 -29.00 -15.34
N ARG A 719 -24.26 -29.10 -15.08
CA ARG A 719 -23.45 -27.98 -14.57
C ARG A 719 -23.18 -26.96 -15.67
N PHE A 720 -22.96 -25.70 -15.32
CA PHE A 720 -22.47 -24.73 -16.29
C PHE A 720 -20.98 -24.97 -16.56
N GLU A 721 -20.67 -25.46 -17.76
CA GLU A 721 -19.32 -25.89 -18.14
C GLU A 721 -18.96 -25.39 -19.54
N ARG A 722 -17.73 -24.92 -19.70
CA ARG A 722 -17.19 -24.42 -20.97
C ARG A 722 -15.74 -24.84 -21.12
N ALA A 723 -15.25 -24.90 -22.35
CA ALA A 723 -13.87 -25.25 -22.63
C ALA A 723 -13.19 -24.28 -23.59
N LEU A 724 -11.88 -24.14 -23.40
CA LEU A 724 -10.95 -23.57 -24.36
C LEU A 724 -10.06 -24.71 -24.89
N SER A 725 -9.68 -24.67 -26.15
CA SER A 725 -8.56 -25.51 -26.59
C SER A 725 -7.30 -25.10 -25.81
N VAL A 726 -6.34 -26.00 -25.63
CA VAL A 726 -5.06 -25.65 -24.98
C VAL A 726 -4.39 -24.48 -25.69
N ALA A 727 -4.42 -24.46 -27.03
CA ALA A 727 -3.88 -23.34 -27.80
C ALA A 727 -4.56 -22.01 -27.46
N ASP A 728 -5.89 -22.01 -27.35
CA ASP A 728 -6.66 -20.82 -26.99
C ASP A 728 -6.42 -20.40 -25.54
N ALA A 729 -6.38 -21.35 -24.60
CA ALA A 729 -6.12 -21.09 -23.18
C ALA A 729 -4.75 -20.43 -22.95
N LEU A 730 -3.73 -20.83 -23.73
CA LEU A 730 -2.40 -20.24 -23.68
C LEU A 730 -2.32 -18.87 -24.36
N ALA A 731 -3.17 -18.60 -25.36
CA ALA A 731 -3.16 -17.37 -26.14
C ALA A 731 -4.12 -16.28 -25.62
N SER A 732 -5.10 -16.63 -24.79
CA SER A 732 -6.21 -15.75 -24.45
C SER A 732 -5.95 -14.77 -23.29
N GLU A 733 -4.79 -14.84 -22.63
CA GLU A 733 -4.51 -14.07 -21.39
C GLU A 733 -5.61 -14.25 -20.33
N ALA A 734 -6.16 -15.47 -20.25
CA ALA A 734 -7.25 -15.75 -19.32
C ALA A 734 -6.76 -15.64 -17.86
N LEU A 735 -7.63 -15.14 -16.98
CA LEU A 735 -7.38 -15.05 -15.54
C LEU A 735 -8.36 -15.93 -14.77
N VAL A 736 -7.86 -16.63 -13.76
CA VAL A 736 -8.66 -17.15 -12.65
C VAL A 736 -8.76 -16.03 -11.62
N ALA A 737 -9.79 -15.20 -11.77
CA ALA A 737 -10.02 -13.98 -11.02
C ALA A 737 -10.72 -14.24 -9.69
N PHE A 738 -10.24 -13.55 -8.65
CA PHE A 738 -10.82 -13.55 -7.30
C PHE A 738 -11.24 -12.15 -6.83
N ALA A 739 -10.85 -11.10 -7.58
CA ALA A 739 -11.26 -9.73 -7.33
C ALA A 739 -11.72 -9.00 -8.62
N MET A 740 -12.60 -8.03 -8.44
CA MET A 740 -13.20 -7.16 -9.46
C MET A 740 -13.19 -5.72 -8.94
N ASN A 741 -12.57 -4.81 -9.69
CA ASN A 741 -12.38 -3.40 -9.34
C ASN A 741 -11.70 -3.20 -7.97
N GLY A 742 -10.67 -4.00 -7.66
CA GLY A 742 -9.93 -3.93 -6.40
C GLY A 742 -10.57 -4.64 -5.20
N GLU A 743 -11.83 -5.10 -5.34
CA GLU A 743 -12.60 -5.74 -4.27
C GLU A 743 -12.87 -7.22 -4.55
N PRO A 744 -13.15 -8.06 -3.53
CA PRO A 744 -13.59 -9.44 -3.76
C PRO A 744 -14.80 -9.53 -4.68
N LEU A 745 -14.88 -10.59 -5.49
CA LEU A 745 -15.98 -10.76 -6.44
C LEU A 745 -17.36 -10.66 -5.76
N PRO A 746 -18.29 -9.87 -6.30
CA PRO A 746 -19.69 -9.91 -5.89
C PRO A 746 -20.31 -11.28 -6.15
N LEU A 747 -21.31 -11.65 -5.35
CA LEU A 747 -21.97 -12.96 -5.44
C LEU A 747 -22.47 -13.28 -6.86
N GLN A 748 -23.17 -12.32 -7.48
CA GLN A 748 -23.74 -12.47 -8.83
C GLN A 748 -22.67 -12.55 -9.93
N HIS A 749 -21.44 -12.14 -9.63
CA HIS A 749 -20.32 -12.09 -10.56
C HIS A 749 -19.31 -13.22 -10.34
N GLY A 750 -19.62 -14.20 -9.49
CA GLY A 750 -18.86 -15.45 -9.42
C GLY A 750 -18.05 -15.64 -8.14
N ARG A 751 -18.40 -14.98 -7.03
CA ARG A 751 -17.71 -15.16 -5.73
C ARG A 751 -17.55 -16.64 -5.35
N PRO A 752 -16.39 -17.09 -4.84
CA PRO A 752 -15.16 -16.32 -4.62
C PRO A 752 -14.23 -16.25 -5.83
N VAL A 753 -14.42 -17.08 -6.86
CA VAL A 753 -13.51 -17.19 -8.00
C VAL A 753 -14.27 -17.41 -9.30
N ARG A 754 -13.83 -16.74 -10.37
CA ARG A 754 -14.32 -16.93 -11.73
C ARG A 754 -13.19 -17.01 -12.74
N LEU A 755 -13.48 -17.55 -13.92
CA LEU A 755 -12.63 -17.36 -15.09
C LEU A 755 -12.99 -16.04 -15.79
N ILE A 756 -11.99 -15.35 -16.31
CA ILE A 756 -12.08 -14.23 -17.23
C ILE A 756 -11.31 -14.60 -18.50
N VAL A 757 -11.98 -14.59 -19.65
CA VAL A 757 -11.36 -14.82 -20.97
C VAL A 757 -11.50 -13.52 -21.80
N PRO A 758 -10.51 -12.62 -21.76
CA PRO A 758 -10.57 -11.33 -22.42
C PRO A 758 -10.85 -11.43 -23.93
N GLY A 759 -11.68 -10.52 -24.45
CA GLY A 759 -12.03 -10.44 -25.88
C GLY A 759 -12.98 -11.54 -26.39
N TRP A 760 -13.22 -12.60 -25.63
CA TRP A 760 -14.24 -13.61 -25.95
C TRP A 760 -15.60 -13.20 -25.40
N TYR A 761 -16.68 -13.71 -26.00
CA TYR A 761 -18.01 -13.57 -25.39
C TYR A 761 -18.01 -14.22 -24.00
N SER A 762 -18.69 -13.57 -23.06
CA SER A 762 -18.62 -13.85 -21.62
C SER A 762 -19.08 -15.23 -21.20
N VAL A 763 -19.73 -15.99 -22.10
CA VAL A 763 -19.98 -17.41 -21.89
C VAL A 763 -18.69 -18.17 -21.58
N ALA A 764 -17.55 -17.78 -22.16
CA ALA A 764 -16.26 -18.40 -21.86
C ALA A 764 -15.75 -18.07 -20.44
N SER A 765 -16.24 -16.99 -19.82
CA SER A 765 -15.82 -16.50 -18.50
C SER A 765 -16.66 -17.11 -17.38
N VAL A 766 -16.47 -18.41 -17.12
CA VAL A 766 -17.23 -19.23 -16.15
C VAL A 766 -17.21 -18.64 -14.74
N LYS A 767 -18.38 -18.51 -14.11
CA LYS A 767 -18.56 -18.02 -12.74
C LYS A 767 -18.59 -19.15 -11.72
N TRP A 768 -18.32 -18.82 -10.45
CA TRP A 768 -18.33 -19.76 -9.33
C TRP A 768 -17.47 -20.99 -9.66
N LEU A 769 -16.30 -20.73 -10.21
CA LEU A 769 -15.41 -21.75 -10.77
C LEU A 769 -14.97 -22.68 -9.65
N THR A 770 -15.13 -24.00 -9.82
CA THR A 770 -14.74 -25.00 -8.82
C THR A 770 -13.83 -26.07 -9.38
N GLU A 771 -13.85 -26.27 -10.70
CA GLU A 771 -13.01 -27.26 -11.36
C GLU A 771 -12.42 -26.72 -12.67
N ILE A 772 -11.14 -27.02 -12.88
CA ILE A 772 -10.42 -26.94 -14.14
C ILE A 772 -9.97 -28.36 -14.49
N GLU A 773 -10.40 -28.91 -15.61
CA GLU A 773 -10.00 -30.24 -16.05
C GLU A 773 -9.38 -30.17 -17.44
N VAL A 774 -8.14 -30.64 -17.58
CA VAL A 774 -7.51 -30.78 -18.88
C VAL A 774 -7.86 -32.16 -19.44
N ILE A 775 -8.41 -32.21 -20.65
CA ILE A 775 -8.82 -33.46 -21.29
C ILE A 775 -8.07 -33.67 -22.61
N ASP A 776 -8.02 -34.92 -23.08
CA ASP A 776 -7.26 -35.37 -24.24
C ASP A 776 -8.07 -35.39 -25.55
N ARG A 777 -9.27 -34.81 -25.52
CA ARG A 777 -10.23 -34.80 -26.62
C ARG A 777 -11.03 -33.50 -26.62
N PRO A 778 -11.71 -33.15 -27.72
CA PRO A 778 -12.64 -32.03 -27.73
C PRO A 778 -13.75 -32.21 -26.68
N PHE A 779 -14.06 -31.15 -25.93
CA PHE A 779 -15.15 -31.15 -24.96
C PHE A 779 -16.51 -31.05 -25.66
N ASP A 780 -17.45 -31.94 -25.31
CA ASP A 780 -18.76 -32.06 -25.96
C ASP A 780 -19.95 -31.62 -25.11
N GLY A 781 -19.71 -30.94 -23.98
CA GLY A 781 -20.74 -30.51 -23.03
C GLY A 781 -21.85 -29.63 -23.62
N PHE A 782 -23.01 -29.60 -22.95
CA PHE A 782 -24.23 -28.96 -23.44
C PHE A 782 -24.03 -27.49 -23.85
N PHE A 783 -23.42 -26.67 -22.99
CA PHE A 783 -23.14 -25.27 -23.27
C PHE A 783 -21.94 -25.05 -24.21
N GLN A 784 -21.24 -26.11 -24.61
CA GLN A 784 -20.14 -26.08 -25.58
C GLN A 784 -20.63 -26.43 -27.00
N THR A 785 -21.47 -27.46 -27.14
CA THR A 785 -21.84 -28.04 -28.44
C THR A 785 -23.31 -27.87 -28.82
N ARG A 786 -24.23 -27.78 -27.86
CA ARG A 786 -25.69 -27.65 -28.11
C ARG A 786 -26.17 -26.20 -28.02
N ARG A 787 -25.51 -25.39 -27.19
CA ARG A 787 -25.72 -23.94 -27.09
C ARG A 787 -24.41 -23.21 -27.36
N TYR A 788 -24.49 -21.89 -27.57
CA TYR A 788 -23.32 -21.04 -27.84
C TYR A 788 -22.50 -21.46 -29.06
N ARG A 789 -23.22 -21.86 -30.10
CA ARG A 789 -22.74 -21.96 -31.49
C ARG A 789 -23.61 -21.06 -32.35
N TYR A 790 -23.05 -20.45 -33.37
CA TYR A 790 -23.86 -19.89 -34.43
C TYR A 790 -24.44 -21.05 -35.26
N GLU A 791 -25.68 -20.91 -35.70
CA GLU A 791 -26.35 -21.88 -36.56
C GLU A 791 -27.09 -21.15 -37.68
N TRP A 792 -26.55 -21.27 -38.88
CA TRP A 792 -27.12 -20.71 -40.10
C TRP A 792 -27.72 -21.81 -40.95
N GLU A 793 -28.83 -21.49 -41.60
CA GLU A 793 -29.33 -22.29 -42.71
C GLU A 793 -28.71 -21.76 -44.00
N ARG A 794 -27.85 -22.57 -44.63
CA ARG A 794 -27.18 -22.25 -45.90
C ARG A 794 -27.33 -23.44 -46.83
N ASP A 795 -27.86 -23.21 -48.03
CA ASP A 795 -28.04 -24.24 -49.07
C ASP A 795 -28.79 -25.51 -48.59
N GLY A 796 -29.77 -25.34 -47.69
CA GLY A 796 -30.57 -26.44 -47.13
C GLY A 796 -29.86 -27.29 -46.07
N ALA A 797 -28.69 -26.85 -45.59
CA ALA A 797 -27.95 -27.47 -44.49
C ALA A 797 -27.74 -26.50 -43.33
N ILE A 798 -27.70 -27.05 -42.11
CA ILE A 798 -27.31 -26.28 -40.92
C ILE A 798 -25.78 -26.24 -40.85
N VAL A 799 -25.22 -25.05 -41.02
CA VAL A 799 -23.80 -24.78 -40.82
C VAL A 799 -23.65 -24.07 -39.49
N GLY A 800 -22.67 -24.48 -38.68
CA GLY A 800 -22.48 -23.84 -37.39
C GLY A 800 -21.05 -23.82 -36.89
N GLU A 801 -20.70 -22.74 -36.22
CA GLU A 801 -19.39 -22.49 -35.64
C GLU A 801 -19.51 -22.14 -34.14
N PRO A 802 -18.51 -22.44 -33.30
CA PRO A 802 -18.54 -22.03 -31.90
C PRO A 802 -18.55 -20.51 -31.73
N VAL A 803 -19.31 -20.01 -30.75
CA VAL A 803 -19.21 -18.60 -30.33
C VAL A 803 -17.88 -18.41 -29.59
N ARG A 804 -17.04 -17.50 -30.09
CA ARG A 804 -15.68 -17.23 -29.59
C ARG A 804 -15.45 -15.73 -29.33
N LEU A 805 -14.70 -15.04 -30.18
CA LEU A 805 -14.37 -13.62 -30.07
C LEU A 805 -15.61 -12.73 -30.19
N GLN A 806 -15.64 -11.65 -29.43
CA GLN A 806 -16.64 -10.59 -29.53
C GLN A 806 -16.56 -9.94 -30.93
N ARG A 807 -17.70 -9.80 -31.60
CA ARG A 807 -17.76 -9.09 -32.89
C ARG A 807 -17.67 -7.59 -32.64
N VAL A 808 -17.00 -6.85 -33.53
CA VAL A 808 -16.88 -5.38 -33.43
C VAL A 808 -18.24 -4.72 -33.26
N ARG A 809 -18.35 -3.78 -32.31
CA ARG A 809 -19.57 -3.05 -31.99
C ARG A 809 -19.27 -1.61 -31.58
N ALA A 810 -20.15 -0.70 -31.96
CA ALA A 810 -20.32 0.63 -31.40
C ALA A 810 -21.76 0.79 -30.91
N LEU A 811 -21.92 1.36 -29.72
CA LEU A 811 -23.22 1.74 -29.15
C LEU A 811 -23.27 3.23 -28.85
N ILE A 812 -24.39 3.86 -29.16
CA ILE A 812 -24.79 5.20 -28.75
C ILE A 812 -25.43 5.09 -27.36
N ALA A 813 -24.80 5.73 -26.39
CA ALA A 813 -25.29 5.83 -25.02
C ALA A 813 -26.07 7.13 -24.80
N GLN A 814 -25.65 8.21 -25.47
CA GLN A 814 -26.27 9.52 -25.40
C GLN A 814 -26.25 10.16 -26.80
N PRO A 815 -27.34 10.76 -27.28
CA PRO A 815 -28.68 10.75 -26.68
C PRO A 815 -29.33 9.35 -26.68
N LEU A 816 -30.38 9.16 -25.88
CA LEU A 816 -31.20 7.95 -25.94
C LEU A 816 -32.17 8.01 -27.12
N ASP A 817 -32.64 6.84 -27.56
CA ASP A 817 -33.69 6.73 -28.57
C ASP A 817 -34.95 7.49 -28.14
N GLY A 818 -35.45 8.35 -29.03
CA GLY A 818 -36.58 9.25 -28.83
C GLY A 818 -36.27 10.56 -28.09
N ALA A 819 -35.01 10.83 -27.71
CA ALA A 819 -34.68 12.04 -26.95
C ALA A 819 -34.82 13.32 -27.79
N SER A 820 -35.25 14.41 -27.14
CA SER A 820 -35.20 15.76 -27.70
C SER A 820 -33.78 16.32 -27.63
N VAL A 821 -33.32 16.91 -28.73
CA VAL A 821 -32.02 17.60 -28.82
C VAL A 821 -32.24 19.02 -29.36
N PRO A 822 -31.44 20.00 -28.93
CA PRO A 822 -31.59 21.37 -29.41
C PRO A 822 -31.28 21.46 -30.91
N SER A 823 -32.01 22.32 -31.64
CA SER A 823 -31.55 22.78 -32.96
C SER A 823 -30.21 23.51 -32.82
N GLY A 824 -29.27 23.18 -33.71
CA GLY A 824 -27.88 23.60 -33.62
C GLY A 824 -26.96 22.46 -33.17
N GLU A 825 -26.01 22.76 -32.29
CA GLU A 825 -24.98 21.80 -31.88
C GLU A 825 -25.47 20.89 -30.73
N PHE A 826 -25.23 19.59 -30.88
CA PHE A 826 -25.43 18.60 -29.82
C PHE A 826 -24.35 17.51 -29.87
N VAL A 827 -24.28 16.73 -28.79
CA VAL A 827 -23.21 15.73 -28.60
C VAL A 827 -23.79 14.33 -28.67
N VAL A 828 -23.15 13.46 -29.45
CA VAL A 828 -23.40 12.01 -29.48
C VAL A 828 -22.22 11.32 -28.81
N ARG A 829 -22.48 10.48 -27.81
CA ARG A 829 -21.47 9.73 -27.05
C ARG A 829 -21.80 8.25 -27.01
N GLY A 830 -20.75 7.47 -26.89
CA GLY A 830 -20.91 6.03 -26.81
C GLY A 830 -19.64 5.29 -26.48
N VAL A 831 -19.76 3.97 -26.58
CA VAL A 831 -18.68 3.01 -26.37
C VAL A 831 -18.54 2.13 -27.60
N ALA A 832 -17.35 1.64 -27.87
CA ALA A 832 -17.07 0.68 -28.93
C ALA A 832 -16.05 -0.37 -28.46
N TRP A 833 -16.16 -1.61 -28.91
CA TRP A 833 -15.23 -2.69 -28.56
C TRP A 833 -15.18 -3.76 -29.66
N SER A 834 -14.12 -4.56 -29.66
CA SER A 834 -13.95 -5.73 -30.51
C SER A 834 -13.09 -6.75 -29.77
N GLY A 835 -13.36 -8.04 -30.00
CA GLY A 835 -12.56 -9.13 -29.43
C GLY A 835 -11.27 -9.40 -30.20
N ALA A 836 -11.22 -9.02 -31.48
CA ALA A 836 -10.11 -9.35 -32.37
C ALA A 836 -8.95 -8.33 -32.30
N ALA A 837 -9.27 -7.05 -32.14
CA ALA A 837 -8.29 -5.97 -32.08
C ALA A 837 -8.89 -4.73 -31.37
N PRO A 838 -8.06 -3.78 -30.91
CA PRO A 838 -8.54 -2.49 -30.44
C PRO A 838 -9.33 -1.73 -31.52
N ILE A 839 -10.25 -0.86 -31.09
CA ILE A 839 -11.02 -0.02 -32.02
C ILE A 839 -10.12 1.04 -32.63
N GLU A 840 -10.06 1.08 -33.95
CA GLU A 840 -9.28 2.06 -34.70
C GLU A 840 -10.03 3.38 -34.81
N PHE A 841 -11.33 3.31 -35.13
CA PHE A 841 -12.19 4.49 -35.21
C PHE A 841 -13.68 4.18 -35.14
N VAL A 842 -14.46 5.21 -34.85
CA VAL A 842 -15.94 5.19 -34.89
C VAL A 842 -16.42 6.30 -35.82
N ASP A 843 -17.36 5.98 -36.71
CA ASP A 843 -18.05 6.92 -37.57
C ASP A 843 -19.53 7.02 -37.16
N VAL A 844 -20.08 8.23 -37.23
CA VAL A 844 -21.48 8.54 -36.88
C VAL A 844 -22.17 9.30 -38.01
N SER A 845 -23.41 8.94 -38.34
CA SER A 845 -24.23 9.62 -39.38
C SER A 845 -25.53 10.12 -38.77
N ILE A 846 -25.96 11.32 -39.19
CA ILE A 846 -27.20 11.98 -38.76
C ILE A 846 -28.12 12.14 -39.98
N GLY A 847 -29.32 11.56 -39.93
CA GLY A 847 -30.30 11.56 -41.03
C GLY A 847 -29.74 10.89 -42.29
N THR A 848 -29.77 11.63 -43.41
CA THR A 848 -29.14 11.23 -44.68
C THR A 848 -27.76 11.87 -44.90
N GLY A 849 -27.19 12.48 -43.85
CA GLY A 849 -25.89 13.16 -43.90
C GLY A 849 -24.71 12.18 -44.01
N PRO A 850 -23.52 12.68 -44.39
CA PRO A 850 -22.33 11.85 -44.49
C PRO A 850 -21.92 11.28 -43.12
N TRP A 851 -21.18 10.18 -43.15
CA TRP A 851 -20.52 9.65 -41.97
C TRP A 851 -19.42 10.61 -41.49
N GLN A 852 -19.42 10.92 -40.21
CA GLN A 852 -18.49 11.82 -39.54
C GLN A 852 -17.64 11.04 -38.55
N ARG A 853 -16.34 11.33 -38.53
CA ARG A 853 -15.38 10.67 -37.62
C ARG A 853 -15.58 11.17 -36.19
N ALA A 854 -15.92 10.26 -35.28
CA ALA A 854 -15.97 10.55 -33.85
C ALA A 854 -14.56 10.63 -33.25
N ARG A 855 -14.41 11.42 -32.19
CA ARG A 855 -13.21 11.53 -31.38
C ARG A 855 -13.18 10.39 -30.36
N MET A 856 -12.08 9.67 -30.27
CA MET A 856 -11.86 8.63 -29.27
C MET A 856 -11.43 9.27 -27.94
N ILE A 857 -12.01 8.84 -26.82
CA ILE A 857 -11.84 9.46 -25.49
C ILE A 857 -11.15 8.50 -24.51
N GLY A 858 -10.11 8.98 -23.82
CA GLY A 858 -9.39 8.20 -22.81
C GLY A 858 -8.29 7.29 -23.39
N GLN A 859 -7.67 6.51 -22.50
CA GLN A 859 -6.61 5.57 -22.86
C GLN A 859 -7.19 4.34 -23.55
N CYS A 860 -6.53 3.89 -24.62
CA CYS A 860 -6.89 2.65 -25.29
C CYS A 860 -6.28 1.45 -24.55
N HIS A 861 -7.13 0.53 -24.09
CA HIS A 861 -6.69 -0.77 -23.58
C HIS A 861 -7.14 -1.88 -24.53
N ARG A 862 -6.32 -2.92 -24.68
CA ARG A 862 -6.56 -3.98 -25.68
C ARG A 862 -7.90 -4.71 -25.50
N HIS A 863 -8.31 -4.95 -24.26
CA HIS A 863 -9.47 -5.77 -23.94
C HIS A 863 -10.66 -4.96 -23.40
N SER A 864 -10.53 -3.65 -23.27
CA SER A 864 -11.61 -2.77 -22.80
C SER A 864 -12.38 -2.17 -23.98
N TRP A 865 -13.56 -1.64 -23.68
CA TRP A 865 -14.21 -0.73 -24.61
C TRP A 865 -13.41 0.55 -24.73
N GLN A 866 -13.69 1.27 -25.80
CA GLN A 866 -13.13 2.55 -26.12
C GLN A 866 -14.28 3.53 -26.24
N TRP A 867 -14.19 4.62 -25.49
CA TRP A 867 -15.18 5.68 -25.56
C TRP A 867 -14.99 6.51 -26.80
N TRP A 868 -16.10 7.04 -27.30
CA TRP A 868 -16.12 7.95 -28.44
C TRP A 868 -17.15 9.05 -28.25
N GLU A 869 -16.87 10.21 -28.86
CA GLU A 869 -17.73 11.39 -28.84
C GLU A 869 -17.70 12.06 -30.21
N LEU A 870 -18.88 12.47 -30.70
CA LEU A 870 -19.02 13.38 -31.83
C LEU A 870 -19.82 14.61 -31.38
N ILE A 871 -19.22 15.79 -31.53
CA ILE A 871 -19.96 17.06 -31.50
C ILE A 871 -20.44 17.30 -32.93
N THR A 872 -21.74 17.41 -33.14
CA THR A 872 -22.34 17.57 -34.46
C THR A 872 -23.41 18.66 -34.43
N ARG A 873 -23.83 19.11 -35.61
CA ARG A 873 -24.82 20.18 -35.78
C ARG A 873 -25.97 19.68 -36.65
N CYS A 874 -27.21 19.90 -36.21
CA CYS A 874 -28.41 19.68 -37.00
C CYS A 874 -29.39 20.83 -36.78
N ASP A 875 -29.63 21.61 -37.83
CA ASP A 875 -30.54 22.77 -37.78
C ASP A 875 -31.97 22.43 -38.26
N ASP A 876 -32.16 21.29 -38.93
CA ASP A 876 -33.46 20.91 -39.51
C ASP A 876 -34.38 20.25 -38.47
N PRO A 877 -35.50 20.87 -38.09
CA PRO A 877 -36.37 20.36 -37.02
C PRO A 877 -37.09 19.06 -37.40
N GLY A 878 -37.50 18.31 -36.37
CA GLY A 878 -38.24 17.05 -36.47
C GLY A 878 -37.40 15.80 -36.21
N VAL A 879 -37.97 14.63 -36.51
CA VAL A 879 -37.33 13.33 -36.22
C VAL A 879 -36.15 13.10 -37.16
N ARG A 880 -34.98 12.77 -36.59
CA ARG A 880 -33.75 12.42 -37.30
C ARG A 880 -33.19 11.11 -36.77
N THR A 881 -32.59 10.32 -37.65
CA THR A 881 -31.88 9.10 -37.26
C THR A 881 -30.44 9.44 -36.90
N VAL A 882 -29.88 8.76 -35.89
CA VAL A 882 -28.46 8.81 -35.53
C VAL A 882 -27.94 7.38 -35.58
N ARG A 883 -26.84 7.16 -36.31
CA ARG A 883 -26.28 5.85 -36.59
C ARG A 883 -24.80 5.83 -36.21
N ALA A 884 -24.31 4.78 -35.57
CA ALA A 884 -22.90 4.64 -35.19
C ALA A 884 -22.30 3.31 -35.63
N ARG A 885 -21.08 3.36 -36.17
CA ARG A 885 -20.33 2.18 -36.64
C ARG A 885 -18.87 2.26 -36.24
N ALA A 886 -18.34 1.19 -35.65
CA ALA A 886 -16.91 1.02 -35.40
C ALA A 886 -16.19 0.23 -36.49
N THR A 887 -14.88 0.48 -36.60
CA THR A 887 -13.91 -0.36 -37.31
C THR A 887 -12.75 -0.67 -36.37
N ASP A 888 -12.37 -1.94 -36.27
CA ASP A 888 -11.22 -2.37 -35.46
C ASP A 888 -9.91 -2.38 -36.27
N GLY A 889 -8.78 -2.46 -35.58
CA GLY A 889 -7.45 -2.48 -36.22
C GLY A 889 -7.16 -3.72 -37.08
N ALA A 890 -8.05 -4.70 -37.14
CA ALA A 890 -8.00 -5.83 -38.06
C ALA A 890 -8.87 -5.61 -39.31
N GLY A 891 -9.54 -4.46 -39.42
CA GLY A 891 -10.39 -4.07 -40.53
C GLY A 891 -11.82 -4.62 -40.46
N HIS A 892 -12.24 -5.22 -39.35
CA HIS A 892 -13.63 -5.66 -39.18
C HIS A 892 -14.54 -4.46 -38.89
N THR A 893 -15.78 -4.52 -39.39
CA THR A 893 -16.80 -3.48 -39.16
C THR A 893 -18.20 -4.07 -38.96
N GLN A 894 -19.15 -3.26 -38.51
CA GLN A 894 -20.54 -3.69 -38.25
C GLN A 894 -21.37 -3.76 -39.53
N PRO A 895 -22.24 -4.78 -39.69
CA PRO A 895 -23.17 -4.86 -40.80
C PRO A 895 -24.39 -3.95 -40.60
N GLU A 896 -25.10 -3.66 -41.69
CA GLU A 896 -26.37 -2.91 -41.68
C GLU A 896 -27.47 -3.63 -40.90
N GLN A 897 -27.51 -4.96 -40.99
CA GLN A 897 -28.47 -5.82 -40.31
C GLN A 897 -27.73 -6.96 -39.62
N PRO A 898 -28.23 -7.49 -38.49
CA PRO A 898 -27.60 -8.62 -37.83
C PRO A 898 -27.68 -9.85 -38.75
N GLU A 899 -26.59 -10.61 -38.82
CA GLU A 899 -26.59 -11.89 -39.55
C GLU A 899 -27.46 -12.89 -38.78
N TRP A 900 -28.66 -13.14 -39.31
CA TRP A 900 -29.63 -13.99 -38.66
C TRP A 900 -29.09 -15.40 -38.44
N ASN A 901 -29.22 -15.91 -37.22
CA ASN A 901 -28.88 -17.28 -36.85
C ASN A 901 -29.89 -17.81 -35.83
N ARG A 902 -30.13 -19.13 -35.85
CA ARG A 902 -31.23 -19.77 -35.09
C ARG A 902 -31.22 -19.48 -33.58
N LEU A 903 -30.04 -19.23 -33.01
CA LEU A 903 -29.86 -19.03 -31.56
C LEU A 903 -29.71 -17.56 -31.14
N GLY A 904 -29.74 -16.63 -32.11
CA GLY A 904 -29.71 -15.19 -31.85
C GLY A 904 -28.43 -14.72 -31.15
N TYR A 905 -27.27 -15.18 -31.63
CA TYR A 905 -25.97 -14.76 -31.09
C TYR A 905 -25.24 -13.78 -32.01
N GLY A 906 -24.35 -12.97 -31.43
CA GLY A 906 -23.44 -12.07 -32.14
C GLY A 906 -24.13 -10.98 -32.95
N GLY A 907 -25.24 -10.45 -32.44
CA GLY A 907 -25.98 -9.36 -33.07
C GLY A 907 -25.23 -8.03 -32.98
N ASN A 908 -24.34 -7.76 -33.93
CA ASN A 908 -23.45 -6.59 -33.94
C ASN A 908 -23.81 -5.51 -34.98
N ALA A 909 -25.07 -5.46 -35.42
CA ALA A 909 -25.51 -4.50 -36.42
C ALA A 909 -25.27 -3.04 -36.01
N ILE A 910 -25.22 -2.14 -36.98
CA ILE A 910 -25.13 -0.68 -36.76
C ILE A 910 -26.32 -0.25 -35.90
N GLN A 911 -26.05 0.30 -34.71
CA GLN A 911 -27.12 0.85 -33.87
C GLN A 911 -27.68 2.11 -34.54
N THR A 912 -29.00 2.15 -34.66
CA THR A 912 -29.75 3.33 -35.12
C THR A 912 -30.70 3.75 -34.03
N ILE A 913 -30.66 5.04 -33.66
CA ILE A 913 -31.63 5.67 -32.77
C ILE A 913 -32.33 6.82 -33.49
N SER A 914 -33.49 7.23 -33.00
CA SER A 914 -34.21 8.42 -33.43
C SER A 914 -34.02 9.53 -32.39
N VAL A 915 -33.86 10.77 -32.83
CA VAL A 915 -33.85 11.97 -31.98
C VAL A 915 -34.82 13.00 -32.53
N VAL A 916 -35.39 13.82 -31.66
CA VAL A 916 -36.28 14.92 -32.05
C VAL A 916 -35.49 16.22 -31.98
N VAL A 917 -35.20 16.83 -33.11
CA VAL A 917 -34.56 18.15 -33.16
C VAL A 917 -35.63 19.22 -32.95
N GLU A 918 -35.49 20.00 -31.87
CA GLU A 918 -36.46 21.04 -31.43
C GLU A 918 -36.55 22.25 -32.36
#